data_AF-A0A5D8YF29-F1
#
_entry.id   AF-A0A5D8YF29-F1
#
_cell.length_a   1.000
_cell.length_b   1.000
_cell.length_c   1.000
_cell.angle_alpha   90.00
_cell.angle_beta   90.00
_cell.angle_gamma   90.00
#
_symmetry.space_group_name_H-M   'P 1'
#
loop_
_entity.id
_entity.type
_entity.pdbx_description
1 polymer ?
#
loop_
_entity_poly.entity_id
_entity_poly.type
_entity_poly.pdbx_seq_one_letter_code
_entity_poly.pdbx_strand_id
1 'polypeptide(L)'
;MKRLSFFFLLITLLSVRVTVAQPPGTFRLTPFTGIDYVRLVVDASYRASAANTFKAVIRSAKDNSILWQGAVNPEAVKMVEKDYLQFTVKSLKPILWEPVNPYLYEVTLQQYRGGKLLNELKQRLGFRSFASRNGNLFLNGKPIFLRGIAINPPGRGIPDSVETSRSFAEDYVRFMKSIHVNIIRIPDDETWFNVCDELGMMVFGGNYGSKVAAGEKVGKFEQVGDETDGGFPKDYDRGVSWYENIKLGAIAHHPSLMVYAMTNETPFKGSRAVQWEKFLDYAYHKLKQWDETRVYIANAGYGYGKTGDICDLHRYWGWYYSSPFTFLHIRNNADIIPFPKKVGQPITFTECVGNYTGPDGRYNLTPAHKNPSSQLTWTGHAAQNLQAQLADEHQSFTMKQVTETFRQLRVVNNELSGVFPFTILFYNWNTVQKFMDMNPKPVTDQVKISYQPVLLSWECWTPNAFAGAEIHPVAHIINDSDDFKDLKNVTLSYQLKDKAGMVFLSDSIKLGDIRYYGTVQKELSVKLPENLVTGNYWLAGKVKTANRIVSENTYKLFIGDKLFTRPVMPLQASVALYDNNGKTKAAFGNLKIDVKQLNNPGDIAKGSFLVIGENAADETFVKAARKIKDFVAKGGRVIVLRQDSLHLPNVNAILNYKLQNSTVDIDDPVYPVSSTAPRNGYYVNPERPEHPVFYGITRENLKVWSDYSNWNESKPGMPQIYPVTDGFMFENRDAVGDIAILGNYASGLQSVALAEQFDGAGSVLLCGMDLANRAGADPVASRLLTNMLEYSSKPDGHERYQLVTSPIIWGEYETEKGIVTDYYSGFLVNSTPRIPAYNDLPKQEIVVTKEGYQFAGGRRSGFNTRPGIQYVANGRRPWGPYAQTFGGQPKLIDSSTTGTAKFWCRIPQGFNTMSSVVWNPAKEPLSIHIKVNDLPEKVQVINAGGRISVDCPVNATNVNVTYAGDRRLVVLETAFK
;
A
#
# COMPACT_ATOMS: atom_id res chain seq x y z
N MET A 1 45.83 30.39 38.57
CA MET A 1 46.66 31.52 38.06
C MET A 1 47.27 31.13 36.71
N LYS A 2 47.93 32.06 36.01
CA LYS A 2 48.64 31.77 34.73
C LYS A 2 50.02 31.13 34.99
N ARG A 3 50.68 30.70 33.90
CA ARG A 3 52.11 30.32 33.74
C ARG A 3 52.45 28.88 34.19
N LEU A 4 53.47 28.22 33.64
CA LEU A 4 54.46 28.63 32.60
C LEU A 4 54.76 27.48 31.62
N SER A 5 55.17 27.82 30.40
CA SER A 5 55.82 26.89 29.45
C SER A 5 57.31 26.71 29.79
N PHE A 6 57.92 25.57 29.46
CA PHE A 6 59.21 25.52 28.75
C PHE A 6 59.47 24.12 28.15
N PHE A 7 60.24 24.05 27.08
CA PHE A 7 60.62 22.82 26.35
C PHE A 7 62.00 23.05 25.71
N PHE A 8 62.90 22.06 25.66
CA PHE A 8 64.21 22.19 25.00
C PHE A 8 64.77 20.87 24.41
N LEU A 9 65.87 20.99 23.67
CA LEU A 9 66.38 20.15 22.57
C LEU A 9 67.87 19.77 22.83
N LEU A 10 68.54 18.67 22.41
CA LEU A 10 68.37 17.46 21.54
C LEU A 10 69.24 16.30 22.19
N ILE A 11 69.51 15.06 21.71
CA ILE A 11 69.07 14.14 20.62
C ILE A 11 69.43 12.67 21.01
N THR A 12 68.73 11.64 20.51
CA THR A 12 69.35 10.37 20.02
C THR A 12 68.38 9.56 19.14
N LEU A 13 68.91 8.73 18.23
CA LEU A 13 68.14 8.03 17.19
C LEU A 13 67.77 6.60 17.59
N LEU A 14 66.59 6.15 17.16
CA LEU A 14 66.35 4.77 16.73
C LEU A 14 65.29 4.77 15.62
N SER A 15 65.55 4.01 14.55
CA SER A 15 64.79 4.12 13.31
C SER A 15 63.62 3.14 13.25
N VAL A 16 62.39 3.69 13.19
CA VAL A 16 61.19 2.93 12.81
C VAL A 16 60.48 3.71 11.71
N ARG A 17 60.23 3.05 10.56
CA ARG A 17 59.35 3.60 9.53
C ARG A 17 57.91 3.54 10.04
N VAL A 18 57.44 4.61 10.68
CA VAL A 18 56.02 4.81 10.93
C VAL A 18 55.34 5.07 9.58
N THR A 19 54.76 4.04 9.00
CA THR A 19 53.83 4.18 7.88
C THR A 19 52.58 4.89 8.40
N VAL A 20 52.52 6.21 8.23
CA VAL A 20 51.35 7.00 8.63
C VAL A 20 50.16 6.53 7.79
N ALA A 21 49.20 5.86 8.43
CA ALA A 21 47.96 5.46 7.78
C ALA A 21 47.20 6.73 7.37
N GLN A 22 47.02 6.94 6.06
CA GLN A 22 46.25 8.07 5.57
C GLN A 22 44.74 7.84 5.80
N PRO A 23 43.95 8.90 6.02
CA PRO A 23 42.50 8.79 6.10
C PRO A 23 41.90 8.28 4.78
N PRO A 24 40.70 7.67 4.80
CA PRO A 24 40.05 7.15 3.60
C PRO A 24 39.72 8.29 2.62
N GLY A 25 40.54 8.43 1.57
CA GLY A 25 40.48 9.56 0.65
C GLY A 25 41.55 9.51 -0.45
N THR A 26 41.93 8.31 -0.89
CA THR A 26 43.12 8.05 -1.72
C THR A 26 42.79 7.54 -3.12
N PHE A 27 42.39 8.48 -3.99
CA PHE A 27 42.40 8.39 -5.47
C PHE A 27 41.60 7.25 -6.12
N ARG A 28 40.42 7.59 -6.66
CA ARG A 28 39.53 6.68 -7.38
C ARG A 28 39.76 6.70 -8.90
N LEU A 29 39.72 5.53 -9.53
CA LEU A 29 39.59 5.35 -10.97
C LEU A 29 38.12 5.06 -11.29
N THR A 30 37.42 5.99 -11.94
CA THR A 30 36.01 5.80 -12.32
C THR A 30 35.90 5.52 -13.82
N PRO A 31 35.62 4.26 -14.23
CA PRO A 31 35.25 3.93 -15.60
C PRO A 31 33.77 4.22 -15.87
N PHE A 32 33.50 5.04 -16.89
CA PHE A 32 32.18 5.14 -17.52
C PHE A 32 32.20 4.33 -18.82
N THR A 33 31.17 3.52 -19.07
CA THR A 33 31.15 2.53 -20.16
C THR A 33 29.96 2.69 -21.09
N GLY A 34 30.24 2.59 -22.38
CA GLY A 34 29.25 2.35 -23.43
C GLY A 34 29.23 0.88 -23.87
N ILE A 35 28.72 0.64 -25.08
CA ILE A 35 28.75 -0.69 -25.73
C ILE A 35 30.07 -0.99 -26.44
N ASP A 36 30.82 0.04 -26.84
CA ASP A 36 32.07 -0.05 -27.62
C ASP A 36 33.19 0.85 -27.08
N TYR A 37 32.98 1.53 -25.95
CA TYR A 37 33.95 2.46 -25.37
C TYR A 37 34.03 2.36 -23.84
N VAL A 38 35.18 2.77 -23.30
CA VAL A 38 35.36 3.14 -21.90
C VAL A 38 36.01 4.52 -21.80
N ARG A 39 35.48 5.33 -20.87
CA ARG A 39 35.92 6.69 -20.54
C ARG A 39 36.39 6.66 -19.08
N LEU A 40 37.70 6.60 -18.88
CA LEU A 40 38.34 6.49 -17.56
C LEU A 40 38.59 7.89 -17.00
N VAL A 41 38.12 8.15 -15.78
CA VAL A 41 38.31 9.42 -15.08
C VAL A 41 39.12 9.22 -13.80
N VAL A 42 40.18 10.04 -13.63
CA VAL A 42 41.05 10.08 -12.43
C VAL A 42 41.39 11.51 -12.05
N ASP A 43 41.85 11.69 -10.81
CA ASP A 43 42.33 12.97 -10.26
C ASP A 43 43.45 13.63 -11.12
N ALA A 44 43.37 14.95 -11.37
CA ALA A 44 44.38 15.66 -12.16
C ALA A 44 45.81 15.60 -11.58
N SER A 45 45.99 15.34 -10.29
CA SER A 45 47.30 15.15 -9.65
C SER A 45 48.14 14.03 -10.29
N TYR A 46 47.53 13.07 -10.99
CA TYR A 46 48.26 12.06 -11.76
C TYR A 46 49.08 12.66 -12.91
N ARG A 47 48.78 13.89 -13.36
CA ARG A 47 49.55 14.63 -14.39
C ARG A 47 50.68 15.49 -13.79
N ALA A 48 51.16 15.19 -12.57
CA ALA A 48 52.24 15.91 -11.86
C ALA A 48 53.59 16.07 -12.61
N SER A 49 53.73 15.55 -13.83
CA SER A 49 54.71 16.02 -14.81
C SER A 49 54.17 15.78 -16.23
N ALA A 50 54.48 16.67 -17.17
CA ALA A 50 54.22 16.47 -18.59
C ALA A 50 54.99 15.26 -19.18
N ALA A 51 56.05 14.79 -18.51
CA ALA A 51 56.78 13.57 -18.86
C ALA A 51 56.12 12.26 -18.35
N ASN A 52 54.92 12.34 -17.76
CA ASN A 52 54.13 11.17 -17.38
C ASN A 52 53.39 10.63 -18.62
N THR A 53 53.63 9.37 -18.99
CA THR A 53 52.86 8.64 -20.01
C THR A 53 51.94 7.62 -19.35
N PHE A 54 50.88 7.19 -20.05
CA PHE A 54 49.89 6.26 -19.51
C PHE A 54 49.63 5.11 -20.47
N LYS A 55 49.42 3.91 -19.90
CA LYS A 55 48.96 2.71 -20.61
C LYS A 55 47.71 2.21 -19.91
N ALA A 56 46.69 1.81 -20.66
CA ALA A 56 45.57 1.05 -20.10
C ALA A 56 45.58 -0.39 -20.63
N VAL A 57 45.08 -1.31 -19.81
CA VAL A 57 44.85 -2.72 -20.16
C VAL A 57 43.47 -3.11 -19.63
N ILE A 58 42.66 -3.76 -20.47
CA ILE A 58 41.32 -4.24 -20.13
C ILE A 58 41.32 -5.76 -20.27
N ARG A 59 40.99 -6.49 -19.21
CA ARG A 59 40.96 -7.95 -19.18
C ARG A 59 39.62 -8.49 -18.71
N SER A 60 39.19 -9.62 -19.23
CA SER A 60 38.01 -10.33 -18.74
C SER A 60 38.22 -10.76 -17.28
N ALA A 61 37.25 -10.48 -16.41
CA ALA A 61 37.29 -10.94 -15.03
C ALA A 61 37.05 -12.47 -14.89
N LYS A 62 36.62 -13.14 -15.96
CA LYS A 62 36.31 -14.58 -15.98
C LYS A 62 37.54 -15.46 -16.27
N ASP A 63 38.39 -15.03 -17.19
CA ASP A 63 39.48 -15.85 -17.76
C ASP A 63 40.79 -15.09 -17.97
N ASN A 64 40.85 -13.81 -17.54
CA ASN A 64 42.01 -12.92 -17.65
C ASN A 64 42.46 -12.63 -19.11
N SER A 65 41.66 -12.98 -20.12
CA SER A 65 41.93 -12.66 -21.53
C SER A 65 41.92 -11.15 -21.76
N ILE A 66 42.83 -10.66 -22.61
CA ILE A 66 42.97 -9.22 -22.91
C ILE A 66 41.93 -8.82 -23.96
N LEU A 67 40.98 -7.96 -23.59
CA LEU A 67 40.10 -7.27 -24.55
C LEU A 67 40.86 -6.17 -25.29
N TRP A 68 41.70 -5.42 -24.58
CA TRP A 68 42.45 -4.30 -25.14
C TRP A 68 43.71 -4.00 -24.31
N GLN A 69 44.80 -3.57 -24.97
CA GLN A 69 45.90 -2.90 -24.32
C GLN A 69 46.54 -1.85 -25.24
N GLY A 70 46.98 -0.73 -24.68
CA GLY A 70 47.61 0.34 -25.46
C GLY A 70 47.97 1.55 -24.63
N ALA A 71 48.76 2.45 -25.23
CA ALA A 71 49.00 3.78 -24.68
C ALA A 71 47.70 4.60 -24.70
N VAL A 72 47.51 5.46 -23.71
CA VAL A 72 46.37 6.38 -23.61
C VAL A 72 46.86 7.78 -23.26
N ASN A 73 46.22 8.80 -23.84
CA ASN A 73 46.59 10.21 -23.62
C ASN A 73 45.57 10.90 -22.70
N PRO A 74 46.00 11.69 -21.71
CA PRO A 74 45.09 12.40 -20.81
C PRO A 74 44.53 13.67 -21.44
N GLU A 75 43.22 13.69 -21.66
CA GLU A 75 42.45 14.92 -21.80
C GLU A 75 42.29 15.56 -20.41
N ALA A 76 42.43 16.89 -20.30
CA ALA A 76 42.13 17.60 -19.05
C ALA A 76 40.65 17.97 -19.04
N VAL A 77 39.91 17.53 -18.02
CA VAL A 77 38.48 17.81 -17.87
C VAL A 77 38.25 18.52 -16.54
N LYS A 78 37.68 19.71 -16.62
CA LYS A 78 37.32 20.50 -15.44
C LYS A 78 35.94 20.07 -14.93
N MET A 79 35.92 19.34 -13.82
CA MET A 79 34.70 19.19 -13.02
C MET A 79 34.59 20.38 -12.06
N VAL A 80 33.54 20.42 -11.24
CA VAL A 80 33.06 21.68 -10.66
C VAL A 80 34.04 22.31 -9.67
N GLU A 81 34.45 21.57 -8.63
CA GLU A 81 35.44 22.03 -7.63
C GLU A 81 36.86 21.53 -7.91
N LYS A 82 37.07 20.68 -8.94
CA LYS A 82 38.32 19.92 -9.10
C LYS A 82 38.57 19.50 -10.55
N ASP A 83 39.84 19.55 -10.96
CA ASP A 83 40.29 19.07 -12.27
C ASP A 83 40.53 17.54 -12.28
N TYR A 84 40.25 16.91 -13.41
CA TYR A 84 40.43 15.48 -13.66
C TYR A 84 41.18 15.23 -14.97
N LEU A 85 41.76 14.04 -15.08
CA LEU A 85 42.21 13.47 -16.36
C LEU A 85 41.15 12.50 -16.87
N GLN A 86 40.84 12.62 -18.15
CA GLN A 86 40.01 11.68 -18.89
C GLN A 86 40.88 10.91 -19.90
N PHE A 87 40.66 9.60 -19.99
CA PHE A 87 41.24 8.74 -21.01
C PHE A 87 40.12 7.96 -21.70
N THR A 88 39.97 8.11 -23.02
CA THR A 88 38.89 7.46 -23.77
C THR A 88 39.44 6.40 -24.72
N VAL A 89 38.96 5.16 -24.60
CA VAL A 89 39.22 4.05 -25.54
C VAL A 89 37.91 3.70 -26.24
N LYS A 90 37.91 3.67 -27.57
CA LYS A 90 36.71 3.45 -28.43
C LYS A 90 36.91 2.24 -29.36
N SER A 91 35.87 1.87 -30.10
CA SER A 91 35.88 0.77 -31.08
C SER A 91 36.22 -0.61 -30.47
N LEU A 92 35.95 -0.77 -29.17
CA LEU A 92 36.06 -2.05 -28.46
C LEU A 92 34.97 -3.00 -28.93
N LYS A 93 35.22 -4.30 -28.78
CA LYS A 93 34.24 -5.37 -29.06
C LYS A 93 34.03 -6.24 -27.81
N PRO A 94 33.51 -5.67 -26.70
CA PRO A 94 33.28 -6.41 -25.47
C PRO A 94 32.10 -7.38 -25.61
N ILE A 95 32.05 -8.36 -24.71
CA ILE A 95 30.80 -9.02 -24.36
C ILE A 95 30.06 -8.07 -23.41
N LEU A 96 28.82 -7.73 -23.74
CA LEU A 96 28.03 -6.80 -22.93
C LEU A 96 27.54 -7.44 -21.64
N TRP A 97 27.42 -6.60 -20.61
CA TRP A 97 26.73 -6.91 -19.37
C TRP A 97 25.21 -6.88 -19.62
N GLU A 98 24.53 -7.97 -19.28
CA GLU A 98 23.08 -8.12 -19.30
C GLU A 98 22.62 -8.87 -18.04
N PRO A 99 21.38 -8.69 -17.53
CA PRO A 99 20.87 -9.43 -16.38
C PRO A 99 20.92 -10.96 -16.49
N VAL A 100 20.96 -11.51 -17.71
CA VAL A 100 21.14 -12.95 -17.99
C VAL A 100 22.58 -13.35 -18.34
N ASN A 101 23.46 -12.37 -18.57
CA ASN A 101 24.88 -12.55 -18.89
C ASN A 101 25.69 -11.38 -18.28
N PRO A 102 25.93 -11.37 -16.96
CA PRO A 102 26.64 -10.28 -16.28
C PRO A 102 28.15 -10.35 -16.54
N TYR A 103 28.57 -10.06 -17.77
CA TYR A 103 29.97 -10.14 -18.15
C TYR A 103 30.76 -8.93 -17.61
N LEU A 104 31.87 -9.21 -16.92
CA LEU A 104 32.68 -8.23 -16.20
C LEU A 104 34.14 -8.24 -16.69
N TYR A 105 34.78 -7.08 -16.60
CA TYR A 105 36.18 -6.85 -16.94
C TYR A 105 36.88 -6.10 -15.80
N GLU A 106 38.19 -6.28 -15.65
CA GLU A 106 39.06 -5.35 -14.92
C GLU A 106 39.72 -4.39 -15.93
N VAL A 107 39.72 -3.09 -15.61
CA VAL A 107 40.64 -2.14 -16.24
C VAL A 107 41.80 -1.81 -15.30
N THR A 108 43.01 -1.93 -15.81
CA THR A 108 44.25 -1.48 -15.19
C THR A 108 44.74 -0.20 -15.90
N LEU A 109 44.85 0.92 -15.20
CA LEU A 109 45.50 2.14 -15.69
C LEU A 109 46.89 2.27 -15.06
N GLN A 110 47.92 2.28 -15.90
CA GLN A 110 49.33 2.26 -15.51
C GLN A 110 50.00 3.58 -15.91
N GLN A 111 50.59 4.28 -14.94
CA GLN A 111 51.29 5.55 -15.14
C GLN A 111 52.81 5.31 -15.16
N TYR A 112 53.49 5.82 -16.18
CA TYR A 112 54.93 5.67 -16.37
C TYR A 112 55.64 7.04 -16.43
N ARG A 113 56.93 7.06 -16.08
CA ARG A 113 57.86 8.17 -16.35
C ARG A 113 59.23 7.60 -16.67
N GLY A 114 59.79 7.94 -17.84
CA GLY A 114 61.09 7.41 -18.28
C GLY A 114 61.16 5.87 -18.30
N GLY A 115 60.06 5.21 -18.71
CA GLY A 115 59.94 3.75 -18.71
C GLY A 115 59.64 3.10 -17.35
N LYS A 116 59.85 3.81 -16.23
CA LYS A 116 59.53 3.31 -14.88
C LYS A 116 58.04 3.47 -14.57
N LEU A 117 57.39 2.40 -14.12
CA LEU A 117 56.03 2.45 -13.55
C LEU A 117 56.05 3.26 -12.25
N LEU A 118 55.13 4.23 -12.14
CA LEU A 118 54.95 5.08 -10.96
C LEU A 118 53.74 4.65 -10.12
N ASN A 119 52.58 4.49 -10.78
CA ASN A 119 51.31 4.11 -10.15
C ASN A 119 50.57 3.10 -11.04
N GLU A 120 49.81 2.21 -10.40
CA GLU A 120 48.84 1.32 -11.05
C GLU A 120 47.49 1.47 -10.33
N LEU A 121 46.44 1.79 -11.07
CA LEU A 121 45.07 1.86 -10.60
C LEU A 121 44.25 0.74 -11.25
N LYS A 122 43.35 0.11 -10.49
CA LYS A 122 42.46 -0.94 -10.97
C LYS A 122 41.02 -0.61 -10.61
N GLN A 123 40.10 -0.91 -11.53
CA GLN A 123 38.66 -0.90 -11.25
C GLN A 123 37.97 -1.99 -12.06
N ARG A 124 36.93 -2.59 -11.47
CA ARG A 124 36.02 -3.50 -12.17
C ARG A 124 34.98 -2.71 -12.96
N LEU A 125 34.57 -3.22 -14.12
CA LEU A 125 33.54 -2.61 -14.96
C LEU A 125 32.76 -3.67 -15.76
N GLY A 126 31.67 -3.25 -16.40
CA GLY A 126 30.97 -3.98 -17.44
C GLY A 126 30.54 -3.03 -18.56
N PHE A 127 30.51 -3.51 -19.80
CA PHE A 127 30.12 -2.71 -20.97
C PHE A 127 28.62 -2.84 -21.23
N ARG A 128 27.92 -1.71 -21.41
CA ARG A 128 26.47 -1.64 -21.55
C ARG A 128 26.04 -0.28 -22.10
N SER A 129 24.77 -0.12 -22.44
CA SER A 129 24.13 1.21 -22.49
C SER A 129 22.78 1.18 -21.78
N PHE A 130 22.42 2.25 -21.06
CA PHE A 130 21.09 2.42 -20.49
C PHE A 130 20.57 3.84 -20.74
N ALA A 131 19.40 3.96 -21.38
CA ALA A 131 18.88 5.26 -21.81
C ALA A 131 17.34 5.27 -21.90
N SER A 132 16.75 6.45 -21.70
CA SER A 132 15.36 6.75 -22.03
C SER A 132 15.21 7.20 -23.49
N ARG A 133 14.20 6.71 -24.21
CA ARG A 133 13.83 7.14 -25.56
C ARG A 133 12.35 6.84 -25.82
N ASN A 134 11.60 7.78 -26.40
CA ASN A 134 10.23 7.57 -26.88
C ASN A 134 9.31 6.88 -25.84
N GLY A 135 9.28 7.42 -24.62
CA GLY A 135 8.48 6.90 -23.51
C GLY A 135 9.04 5.65 -22.82
N ASN A 136 10.17 5.10 -23.29
CA ASN A 136 10.61 3.77 -22.88
C ASN A 136 12.07 3.77 -22.42
N LEU A 137 12.40 2.85 -21.51
CA LEU A 137 13.77 2.57 -21.07
C LEU A 137 14.39 1.47 -21.95
N PHE A 138 15.67 1.63 -22.30
CA PHE A 138 16.41 0.71 -23.16
C PHE A 138 17.71 0.26 -22.48
N LEU A 139 17.96 -1.05 -22.45
CA LEU A 139 19.23 -1.67 -22.10
C LEU A 139 19.87 -2.25 -23.37
N ASN A 140 21.13 -1.90 -23.66
CA ASN A 140 21.89 -2.38 -24.83
C ASN A 140 21.13 -2.21 -26.16
N GLY A 141 20.35 -1.13 -26.28
CA GLY A 141 19.53 -0.81 -27.46
C GLY A 141 18.17 -1.53 -27.55
N LYS A 142 17.87 -2.47 -26.65
CA LYS A 142 16.61 -3.21 -26.55
C LYS A 142 15.72 -2.58 -25.46
N PRO A 143 14.39 -2.44 -25.64
CA PRO A 143 13.53 -1.89 -24.60
C PRO A 143 13.48 -2.82 -23.39
N ILE A 144 13.22 -2.31 -22.18
CA ILE A 144 13.16 -3.12 -20.95
C ILE A 144 12.16 -2.53 -19.95
N PHE A 145 11.37 -3.42 -19.33
CA PHE A 145 10.43 -3.07 -18.27
C PHE A 145 11.04 -3.38 -16.90
N LEU A 146 11.01 -2.41 -15.98
CA LEU A 146 11.58 -2.52 -14.65
C LEU A 146 10.59 -3.19 -13.68
N ARG A 147 10.91 -4.44 -13.32
CA ARG A 147 10.24 -5.26 -12.29
C ARG A 147 11.00 -5.07 -10.99
N GLY A 148 10.59 -4.08 -10.20
CA GLY A 148 11.37 -3.59 -9.06
C GLY A 148 10.76 -3.90 -7.69
N ILE A 149 11.54 -3.77 -6.63
CA ILE A 149 11.06 -3.72 -5.24
C ILE A 149 11.76 -2.57 -4.52
N ALA A 150 11.01 -1.81 -3.72
CA ALA A 150 11.49 -0.57 -3.10
C ALA A 150 11.97 -0.73 -1.63
N ILE A 151 11.67 -1.85 -0.98
CA ILE A 151 12.16 -2.20 0.37
C ILE A 151 13.17 -3.35 0.27
N ASN A 152 14.45 -3.01 0.19
CA ASN A 152 15.58 -3.95 0.26
C ASN A 152 16.57 -3.49 1.36
N PRO A 153 17.43 -4.38 1.88
CA PRO A 153 18.58 -4.04 2.71
C PRO A 153 19.69 -3.30 1.91
N PRO A 154 20.77 -2.83 2.56
CA PRO A 154 20.94 -2.65 4.01
C PRO A 154 20.13 -1.44 4.54
N GLY A 155 20.29 -1.09 5.81
CA GLY A 155 19.62 0.03 6.47
C GLY A 155 18.16 -0.25 6.86
N ARG A 156 17.75 -1.53 6.95
CA ARG A 156 16.35 -1.94 7.24
C ARG A 156 16.18 -2.66 8.58
N GLY A 157 17.15 -2.53 9.48
CA GLY A 157 17.08 -3.07 10.85
C GLY A 157 17.56 -4.52 11.00
N ILE A 158 18.12 -5.10 9.94
CA ILE A 158 18.97 -6.30 10.03
C ILE A 158 20.26 -5.92 10.77
N PRO A 159 20.86 -6.81 11.59
CA PRO A 159 22.12 -6.50 12.26
C PRO A 159 23.22 -6.17 11.26
N ASP A 160 23.98 -5.10 11.50
CA ASP A 160 25.01 -4.56 10.60
C ASP A 160 26.00 -5.65 10.11
N SER A 161 26.42 -6.55 11.01
CA SER A 161 27.32 -7.68 10.72
C SER A 161 26.73 -8.75 9.80
N VAL A 162 25.41 -8.74 9.59
CA VAL A 162 24.66 -9.65 8.72
C VAL A 162 24.32 -8.94 7.41
N GLU A 163 23.75 -7.73 7.44
CA GLU A 163 23.38 -7.02 6.19
C GLU A 163 24.59 -6.51 5.40
N THR A 164 25.76 -6.27 6.01
CA THR A 164 27.01 -5.99 5.26
C THR A 164 27.73 -7.27 4.79
N SER A 165 27.27 -8.46 5.19
CA SER A 165 27.93 -9.71 4.82
C SER A 165 27.64 -10.10 3.37
N ARG A 166 28.69 -10.43 2.61
CA ARG A 166 28.57 -10.76 1.18
C ARG A 166 27.67 -11.98 0.92
N SER A 167 27.72 -12.99 1.78
CA SER A 167 26.87 -14.19 1.66
C SER A 167 25.38 -13.86 1.79
N PHE A 168 25.01 -12.99 2.74
CA PHE A 168 23.62 -12.53 2.88
C PHE A 168 23.16 -11.75 1.65
N ALA A 169 24.00 -10.85 1.12
CA ALA A 169 23.71 -10.11 -0.11
C ALA A 169 23.55 -11.05 -1.32
N GLU A 170 24.41 -12.06 -1.46
CA GLU A 170 24.29 -13.06 -2.54
C GLU A 170 23.00 -13.87 -2.44
N ASP A 171 22.67 -14.43 -1.27
CA ASP A 171 21.44 -15.20 -1.07
C ASP A 171 20.19 -14.35 -1.32
N TYR A 172 20.16 -13.12 -0.80
CA TYR A 172 19.06 -12.18 -1.03
C TYR A 172 18.88 -11.86 -2.52
N VAL A 173 19.95 -11.48 -3.22
CA VAL A 173 19.88 -11.14 -4.65
C VAL A 173 19.50 -12.37 -5.49
N ARG A 174 19.98 -13.57 -5.16
CA ARG A 174 19.55 -14.83 -5.79
C ARG A 174 18.05 -15.08 -5.57
N PHE A 175 17.53 -14.86 -4.35
CA PHE A 175 16.09 -14.96 -4.07
C PHE A 175 15.27 -13.97 -4.88
N MET A 176 15.66 -12.70 -4.93
CA MET A 176 14.94 -11.66 -5.69
C MET A 176 14.88 -12.00 -7.19
N LYS A 177 15.97 -12.52 -7.77
CA LYS A 177 15.95 -13.04 -9.15
C LYS A 177 15.07 -14.28 -9.31
N SER A 178 14.96 -15.14 -8.30
CA SER A 178 14.07 -16.33 -8.34
C SER A 178 12.57 -15.99 -8.32
N ILE A 179 12.22 -14.77 -7.88
CA ILE A 179 10.87 -14.19 -7.98
C ILE A 179 10.76 -13.14 -9.12
N HIS A 180 11.67 -13.21 -10.10
CA HIS A 180 11.68 -12.42 -11.33
C HIS A 180 11.79 -10.88 -11.17
N VAL A 181 12.23 -10.40 -10.01
CA VAL A 181 12.68 -9.01 -9.82
C VAL A 181 13.96 -8.82 -10.63
N ASN A 182 13.99 -7.79 -11.48
CA ASN A 182 15.15 -7.49 -12.34
C ASN A 182 15.91 -6.23 -11.91
N ILE A 183 15.35 -5.42 -11.00
CA ILE A 183 16.00 -4.24 -10.39
C ILE A 183 15.66 -4.14 -8.90
N ILE A 184 16.63 -3.75 -8.07
CA ILE A 184 16.40 -3.42 -6.66
C ILE A 184 16.86 -2.00 -6.33
N ARG A 185 16.23 -1.42 -5.29
CA ARG A 185 16.65 -0.16 -4.68
C ARG A 185 17.55 -0.46 -3.48
N ILE A 186 18.82 -0.08 -3.55
CA ILE A 186 19.79 -0.24 -2.45
C ILE A 186 20.46 1.10 -2.10
N PRO A 187 20.80 1.36 -0.83
CA PRO A 187 21.70 2.45 -0.43
C PRO A 187 23.15 2.17 -0.84
N ASP A 188 24.07 3.10 -0.55
CA ASP A 188 25.48 3.04 -0.95
C ASP A 188 26.28 1.98 -0.13
N ASP A 189 26.17 0.70 -0.50
CA ASP A 189 27.04 -0.36 0.02
C ASP A 189 27.79 -1.08 -1.11
N GLU A 190 29.11 -0.92 -1.12
CA GLU A 190 30.04 -1.47 -2.11
C GLU A 190 29.94 -3.01 -2.22
N THR A 191 29.61 -3.73 -1.14
CA THR A 191 29.43 -5.20 -1.18
C THR A 191 28.16 -5.56 -1.95
N TRP A 192 27.05 -4.87 -1.68
CA TRP A 192 25.77 -5.08 -2.37
C TRP A 192 25.85 -4.75 -3.86
N PHE A 193 26.48 -3.63 -4.22
CA PHE A 193 26.69 -3.28 -5.63
C PHE A 193 27.58 -4.31 -6.34
N ASN A 194 28.68 -4.76 -5.72
CA ASN A 194 29.54 -5.79 -6.31
C ASN A 194 28.83 -7.14 -6.48
N VAL A 195 27.93 -7.51 -5.57
CA VAL A 195 27.06 -8.70 -5.75
C VAL A 195 26.05 -8.49 -6.88
N CYS A 196 25.47 -7.30 -7.02
CA CYS A 196 24.53 -7.00 -8.11
C CYS A 196 25.20 -7.02 -9.49
N ASP A 197 26.43 -6.48 -9.59
CA ASP A 197 27.27 -6.55 -10.79
C ASP A 197 27.51 -8.00 -11.24
N GLU A 198 27.85 -8.89 -10.31
CA GLU A 198 28.21 -10.29 -10.59
C GLU A 198 27.01 -11.20 -10.85
N LEU A 199 25.90 -10.96 -10.16
CA LEU A 199 24.68 -11.76 -10.30
C LEU A 199 23.73 -11.25 -11.38
N GLY A 200 24.03 -10.11 -12.02
CA GLY A 200 23.18 -9.52 -13.05
C GLY A 200 21.87 -8.98 -12.48
N MET A 201 21.91 -8.34 -11.32
CA MET A 201 20.79 -7.58 -10.76
C MET A 201 20.99 -6.12 -11.12
N MET A 202 19.95 -5.46 -11.62
CA MET A 202 20.03 -4.01 -11.86
C MET A 202 19.80 -3.24 -10.56
N VAL A 203 20.33 -2.02 -10.47
CA VAL A 203 20.23 -1.18 -9.29
C VAL A 203 19.65 0.20 -9.61
N PHE A 204 18.65 0.59 -8.81
CA PHE A 204 18.31 1.98 -8.53
C PHE A 204 19.10 2.39 -7.29
N GLY A 205 19.93 3.43 -7.40
CA GLY A 205 20.83 3.86 -6.33
C GLY A 205 20.99 5.38 -6.25
N GLY A 206 21.75 5.86 -5.27
CA GLY A 206 22.02 7.28 -5.06
C GLY A 206 21.29 7.85 -3.84
N ASN A 207 20.83 9.09 -3.93
CA ASN A 207 20.40 9.87 -2.76
C ASN A 207 18.89 9.81 -2.50
N TYR A 208 18.55 9.17 -1.38
CA TYR A 208 17.17 8.99 -0.90
C TYR A 208 16.79 9.95 0.24
N GLY A 209 17.61 10.96 0.54
CA GLY A 209 17.27 12.04 1.46
C GLY A 209 16.89 13.34 0.74
N SER A 210 16.28 14.27 1.46
CA SER A 210 16.04 15.65 1.03
C SER A 210 17.23 16.60 1.25
N LYS A 211 18.43 16.04 1.50
CA LYS A 211 19.65 16.78 1.80
C LYS A 211 20.66 16.69 0.67
N VAL A 212 21.29 17.83 0.38
CA VAL A 212 22.40 17.94 -0.57
C VAL A 212 23.49 18.81 0.03
N ALA A 213 24.67 18.22 0.27
CA ALA A 213 25.79 18.84 0.98
C ALA A 213 25.43 19.43 2.37
N ALA A 214 26.35 20.21 2.94
CA ALA A 214 26.12 20.97 4.18
C ALA A 214 25.38 22.29 3.85
N GLY A 215 24.07 22.18 3.60
CA GLY A 215 23.21 23.27 3.17
C GLY A 215 22.61 24.16 4.27
N GLU A 216 21.76 25.11 3.87
CA GLU A 216 20.96 25.93 4.77
C GLU A 216 19.90 25.12 5.53
N LYS A 217 19.54 25.60 6.72
CA LYS A 217 18.27 25.29 7.37
C LYS A 217 17.14 26.05 6.70
N VAL A 218 16.01 25.36 6.51
CA VAL A 218 14.82 25.88 5.83
C VAL A 218 13.86 26.49 6.87
N GLY A 219 13.14 27.56 6.51
CA GLY A 219 12.15 28.18 7.42
C GLY A 219 10.91 27.30 7.61
N LYS A 220 10.33 27.28 8.83
CA LYS A 220 9.18 26.41 9.18
C LYS A 220 7.97 26.51 8.23
N PHE A 221 7.78 27.67 7.57
CA PHE A 221 6.69 27.89 6.61
C PHE A 221 7.03 27.48 5.16
N GLU A 222 8.31 27.23 4.86
CA GLU A 222 8.78 26.72 3.56
C GLU A 222 8.89 25.18 3.52
N GLN A 223 8.94 24.55 4.71
CA GLN A 223 9.02 23.09 4.93
C GLN A 223 7.68 22.38 4.68
N VAL A 224 7.76 21.05 4.48
CA VAL A 224 6.64 20.11 4.69
C VAL A 224 7.18 18.87 5.41
N GLY A 225 6.69 18.59 6.61
CA GLY A 225 7.21 17.52 7.46
C GLY A 225 8.22 18.03 8.50
N ASP A 226 9.18 17.17 8.88
CA ASP A 226 10.17 17.42 9.95
C ASP A 226 11.57 17.71 9.37
N GLU A 227 11.65 18.64 8.41
CA GLU A 227 12.89 18.99 7.71
C GLU A 227 13.68 20.08 8.45
N THR A 228 14.08 19.78 9.69
CA THR A 228 14.50 20.77 10.70
C THR A 228 16.01 21.03 10.80
N ASP A 229 16.85 20.27 10.11
CA ASP A 229 18.31 20.29 10.27
C ASP A 229 19.11 20.84 9.08
N GLY A 230 18.53 20.87 7.88
CA GLY A 230 19.07 21.60 6.72
C GLY A 230 19.72 20.72 5.65
N GLY A 231 19.84 21.29 4.45
CA GLY A 231 20.24 20.54 3.25
C GLY A 231 20.02 21.25 1.91
N PHE A 232 19.62 22.53 1.90
CA PHE A 232 19.52 23.33 0.68
C PHE A 232 20.88 23.97 0.33
N PRO A 233 21.50 23.69 -0.83
CA PRO A 233 22.82 24.24 -1.16
C PRO A 233 22.73 25.73 -1.51
N LYS A 234 23.39 26.59 -0.72
CA LYS A 234 23.62 28.02 -1.07
C LYS A 234 24.36 28.19 -2.40
N ASP A 235 25.24 27.23 -2.67
CA ASP A 235 26.17 27.18 -3.78
C ASP A 235 25.85 25.91 -4.57
N TYR A 236 25.33 26.09 -5.78
CA TYR A 236 24.90 24.99 -6.64
C TYR A 236 26.09 24.13 -7.09
N ASP A 237 27.26 24.74 -7.28
CA ASP A 237 28.46 24.08 -7.75
C ASP A 237 29.03 23.16 -6.65
N ARG A 238 29.06 23.63 -5.40
CA ARG A 238 29.33 22.78 -4.23
C ARG A 238 28.30 21.66 -4.05
N GLY A 239 27.03 21.92 -4.41
CA GLY A 239 25.97 20.90 -4.44
C GLY A 239 26.24 19.79 -5.45
N VAL A 240 26.72 20.14 -6.65
CA VAL A 240 27.13 19.19 -7.69
C VAL A 240 28.38 18.41 -7.28
N SER A 241 29.42 19.08 -6.78
CA SER A 241 30.64 18.43 -6.28
C SER A 241 30.34 17.38 -5.22
N TRP A 242 29.37 17.60 -4.32
CA TRP A 242 28.95 16.58 -3.35
C TRP A 242 28.35 15.33 -4.02
N TYR A 243 27.57 15.47 -5.09
CA TYR A 243 27.12 14.31 -5.88
C TYR A 243 28.29 13.63 -6.60
N GLU A 244 29.16 14.39 -7.29
CA GLU A 244 30.29 13.87 -8.06
C GLU A 244 31.31 13.13 -7.18
N ASN A 245 31.56 13.61 -5.96
CA ASN A 245 32.68 13.16 -5.12
C ASN A 245 32.29 12.31 -3.91
N ILE A 246 31.11 12.56 -3.31
CA ILE A 246 30.69 11.88 -2.07
C ILE A 246 29.60 10.85 -2.34
N LYS A 247 28.61 11.18 -3.18
CA LYS A 247 27.32 10.45 -3.19
C LYS A 247 27.09 9.55 -4.41
N LEU A 248 27.18 10.08 -5.63
CA LEU A 248 27.05 9.29 -6.85
C LEU A 248 28.41 8.72 -7.28
N GLY A 249 29.48 9.50 -7.12
CA GLY A 249 30.85 9.06 -7.44
C GLY A 249 31.25 7.76 -6.74
N ALA A 250 30.80 7.58 -5.50
CA ALA A 250 31.00 6.39 -4.68
C ALA A 250 30.51 5.08 -5.33
N ILE A 251 29.49 5.13 -6.19
CA ILE A 251 28.84 3.96 -6.81
C ILE A 251 28.89 3.97 -8.35
N ALA A 252 29.39 5.04 -8.96
CA ALA A 252 29.31 5.26 -10.41
C ALA A 252 29.94 4.15 -11.29
N HIS A 253 30.94 3.41 -10.80
CA HIS A 253 31.68 2.42 -11.61
C HIS A 253 30.91 1.11 -11.87
N HIS A 254 29.87 0.83 -11.08
CA HIS A 254 29.14 -0.45 -11.11
C HIS A 254 28.27 -0.59 -12.37
N PRO A 255 28.47 -1.57 -13.27
CA PRO A 255 27.60 -1.78 -14.42
C PRO A 255 26.14 -2.07 -14.05
N SER A 256 25.87 -2.59 -12.85
CA SER A 256 24.51 -2.81 -12.32
C SER A 256 23.72 -1.51 -12.09
N LEU A 257 24.38 -0.37 -11.85
CA LEU A 257 23.72 0.89 -11.53
C LEU A 257 23.06 1.52 -12.77
N MET A 258 21.73 1.44 -12.84
CA MET A 258 20.92 1.92 -13.97
C MET A 258 20.41 3.35 -13.77
N VAL A 259 19.87 3.62 -12.58
CA VAL A 259 19.10 4.82 -12.29
C VAL A 259 19.71 5.53 -11.07
N TYR A 260 20.03 6.81 -11.22
CA TYR A 260 20.41 7.68 -10.11
C TYR A 260 19.19 8.40 -9.52
N ALA A 261 18.94 8.22 -8.23
CA ALA A 261 18.19 9.18 -7.43
C ALA A 261 19.09 10.35 -7.04
N MET A 262 18.63 11.58 -7.28
CA MET A 262 19.26 12.79 -6.71
C MET A 262 18.59 13.20 -5.39
N THR A 263 17.26 13.08 -5.29
CA THR A 263 16.49 13.31 -4.05
C THR A 263 15.22 12.44 -4.06
N ASN A 264 14.56 12.31 -2.90
CA ASN A 264 13.35 11.48 -2.73
C ASN A 264 12.29 12.27 -1.97
N GLU A 265 11.05 12.30 -2.48
CA GLU A 265 9.87 12.92 -1.86
C GLU A 265 10.12 14.30 -1.23
N THR A 266 11.02 15.12 -1.78
CA THR A 266 11.40 16.39 -1.14
C THR A 266 10.32 17.45 -1.38
N PRO A 267 9.58 17.94 -0.35
CA PRO A 267 8.26 18.55 -0.56
C PRO A 267 8.23 20.06 -0.24
N PHE A 268 9.30 20.80 -0.56
CA PHE A 268 9.37 22.24 -0.31
C PHE A 268 8.20 23.03 -0.93
N LYS A 269 7.85 24.16 -0.28
CA LYS A 269 6.75 25.05 -0.70
C LYS A 269 7.24 26.45 -1.09
N GLY A 270 6.37 27.17 -1.81
CA GLY A 270 6.54 28.59 -2.14
C GLY A 270 7.85 28.91 -2.86
N SER A 271 8.53 29.96 -2.40
CA SER A 271 9.87 30.38 -2.85
C SER A 271 10.89 29.24 -2.89
N ARG A 272 10.94 28.43 -1.82
CA ARG A 272 11.93 27.34 -1.69
C ARG A 272 11.71 26.24 -2.73
N ALA A 273 10.45 25.93 -3.06
CA ALA A 273 10.13 24.97 -4.11
C ALA A 273 10.78 25.39 -5.45
N VAL A 274 10.58 26.64 -5.86
CA VAL A 274 11.13 27.18 -7.11
C VAL A 274 12.66 27.23 -7.09
N GLN A 275 13.27 27.51 -5.94
CA GLN A 275 14.73 27.49 -5.77
C GLN A 275 15.31 26.06 -5.82
N TRP A 276 14.57 25.06 -5.34
CA TRP A 276 14.99 23.66 -5.34
C TRP A 276 14.90 23.04 -6.73
N GLU A 277 13.81 23.26 -7.45
CA GLU A 277 13.67 22.79 -8.85
C GLU A 277 14.77 23.38 -9.75
N LYS A 278 15.13 24.67 -9.55
CA LYS A 278 16.26 25.31 -10.22
C LYS A 278 17.62 24.69 -9.87
N PHE A 279 17.83 24.34 -8.59
CA PHE A 279 19.05 23.63 -8.18
C PHE A 279 19.12 22.25 -8.82
N LEU A 280 18.03 21.48 -8.74
CA LEU A 280 17.95 20.13 -9.31
C LEU A 280 18.17 20.14 -10.82
N ASP A 281 17.61 21.12 -11.55
CA ASP A 281 17.80 21.24 -12.99
C ASP A 281 19.26 21.59 -13.37
N TYR A 282 19.87 22.54 -12.65
CA TYR A 282 21.30 22.83 -12.80
C TYR A 282 22.17 21.60 -12.54
N ALA A 283 21.91 20.92 -11.42
CA ALA A 283 22.67 19.75 -11.01
C ALA A 283 22.48 18.55 -11.95
N TYR A 284 21.27 18.33 -12.46
CA TYR A 284 20.99 17.30 -13.46
C TYR A 284 21.80 17.55 -14.73
N HIS A 285 21.78 18.77 -15.29
CA HIS A 285 22.52 19.09 -16.51
C HIS A 285 24.04 18.94 -16.35
N LYS A 286 24.60 19.25 -15.18
CA LYS A 286 26.01 18.99 -14.85
C LYS A 286 26.32 17.50 -14.71
N LEU A 287 25.54 16.79 -13.89
CA LEU A 287 25.76 15.36 -13.64
C LEU A 287 25.59 14.52 -14.91
N LYS A 288 24.69 14.88 -15.82
CA LYS A 288 24.52 14.22 -17.12
C LYS A 288 25.69 14.44 -18.09
N GLN A 289 26.50 15.49 -17.89
CA GLN A 289 27.78 15.70 -18.60
C GLN A 289 28.93 14.93 -17.94
N TRP A 290 28.84 14.69 -16.62
CA TRP A 290 29.81 13.91 -15.85
C TRP A 290 29.64 12.39 -16.03
N ASP A 291 28.41 11.89 -16.06
CA ASP A 291 28.03 10.50 -16.35
C ASP A 291 26.79 10.44 -17.27
N GLU A 292 27.07 10.33 -18.58
CA GLU A 292 26.09 10.16 -19.64
C GLU A 292 25.46 8.75 -19.67
N THR A 293 26.02 7.79 -18.93
CA THR A 293 25.76 6.35 -19.12
C THR A 293 24.60 5.81 -18.29
N ARG A 294 24.00 6.66 -17.44
CA ARG A 294 22.87 6.38 -16.53
C ARG A 294 21.69 7.31 -16.84
N VAL A 295 20.53 6.98 -16.29
CA VAL A 295 19.34 7.85 -16.29
C VAL A 295 19.06 8.39 -14.89
N TYR A 296 18.53 9.60 -14.80
CA TYR A 296 18.37 10.34 -13.54
C TYR A 296 16.89 10.55 -13.17
N ILE A 297 16.59 10.43 -11.88
CA ILE A 297 15.37 10.92 -11.23
C ILE A 297 15.79 12.02 -10.26
N ALA A 298 15.38 13.27 -10.53
CA ALA A 298 15.86 14.40 -9.74
C ALA A 298 15.19 14.50 -8.36
N ASN A 299 13.88 14.19 -8.29
CA ASN A 299 13.09 14.12 -7.05
C ASN A 299 12.04 13.01 -7.21
N ALA A 300 12.33 11.82 -6.66
CA ALA A 300 11.46 10.65 -6.77
C ALA A 300 10.09 10.93 -6.15
N GLY A 301 9.03 10.45 -6.79
CA GLY A 301 7.63 10.71 -6.42
C GLY A 301 7.14 12.14 -6.64
N TYR A 302 7.71 13.14 -5.96
CA TYR A 302 7.16 14.51 -5.92
C TYR A 302 7.72 15.47 -6.98
N GLY A 303 8.72 15.06 -7.76
CA GLY A 303 9.17 15.82 -8.93
C GLY A 303 8.29 15.62 -10.17
N TYR A 304 7.52 14.52 -10.25
CA TYR A 304 6.69 14.12 -11.41
C TYR A 304 7.40 14.29 -12.78
N GLY A 305 8.72 14.06 -12.85
CA GLY A 305 9.50 14.17 -14.10
C GLY A 305 9.89 15.59 -14.54
N LYS A 306 9.63 16.65 -13.76
CA LYS A 306 10.11 18.03 -14.07
C LYS A 306 11.59 18.08 -14.44
N THR A 307 12.41 17.30 -13.76
CA THR A 307 13.87 17.24 -13.95
C THR A 307 14.33 15.78 -13.90
N GLY A 308 15.30 15.43 -14.75
CA GLY A 308 15.74 14.06 -14.98
C GLY A 308 15.16 13.42 -16.25
N ASP A 309 15.62 12.20 -16.52
CA ASP A 309 15.28 11.37 -17.69
C ASP A 309 13.94 10.63 -17.54
N ILE A 310 13.40 10.52 -16.31
CA ILE A 310 12.23 9.69 -15.99
C ILE A 310 11.15 10.51 -15.25
N CYS A 311 9.89 10.29 -15.61
CA CYS A 311 8.72 10.74 -14.86
C CYS A 311 8.37 9.72 -13.77
N ASP A 312 8.93 9.92 -12.58
CA ASP A 312 8.69 9.03 -11.44
C ASP A 312 7.56 9.52 -10.53
N LEU A 313 6.70 8.59 -10.09
CA LEU A 313 5.44 8.86 -9.38
C LEU A 313 5.26 7.96 -8.17
N HIS A 314 4.93 8.54 -7.00
CA HIS A 314 4.69 7.77 -5.79
C HIS A 314 3.19 7.68 -5.46
N ARG A 315 2.67 6.45 -5.34
CA ARG A 315 1.24 6.15 -5.14
C ARG A 315 1.05 4.89 -4.25
N TYR A 316 0.79 5.12 -2.97
CA TYR A 316 0.69 4.06 -1.95
C TYR A 316 -0.75 3.48 -1.88
N TRP A 317 -1.07 2.58 -2.81
CA TRP A 317 -2.31 1.80 -2.83
C TRP A 317 -2.40 0.78 -1.68
N GLY A 318 -3.62 0.55 -1.18
CA GLY A 318 -3.86 -0.22 0.06
C GLY A 318 -3.49 0.55 1.34
N TRP A 319 -3.19 1.85 1.24
CA TRP A 319 -2.60 2.63 2.33
C TRP A 319 -3.09 4.08 2.40
N TYR A 320 -2.69 4.92 1.43
CA TYR A 320 -3.21 6.28 1.30
C TYR A 320 -4.43 6.31 0.37
N TYR A 321 -4.38 5.48 -0.68
CA TYR A 321 -5.49 5.24 -1.59
C TYR A 321 -6.25 4.01 -1.12
N SER A 322 -7.55 4.20 -0.83
CA SER A 322 -8.43 3.10 -0.39
C SER A 322 -8.57 2.06 -1.49
N SER A 323 -9.06 2.44 -2.68
CA SER A 323 -9.21 1.49 -3.80
C SER A 323 -7.89 1.25 -4.53
N PRO A 324 -7.43 -0.01 -4.65
CA PRO A 324 -6.31 -0.41 -5.48
C PRO A 324 -6.72 -0.63 -6.95
N PHE A 325 -7.89 -0.15 -7.38
CA PHE A 325 -8.26 -0.04 -8.81
C PHE A 325 -7.98 1.34 -9.38
N THR A 326 -7.78 2.35 -8.52
CA THR A 326 -7.50 3.75 -8.91
C THR A 326 -6.18 3.96 -9.65
N PHE A 327 -5.35 2.92 -9.80
CA PHE A 327 -4.25 2.95 -10.77
C PHE A 327 -4.77 3.04 -12.21
N LEU A 328 -6.03 2.70 -12.52
CA LEU A 328 -6.58 2.76 -13.89
C LEU A 328 -6.44 4.16 -14.52
N HIS A 329 -6.25 5.21 -13.72
CA HIS A 329 -5.91 6.56 -14.18
C HIS A 329 -4.54 6.67 -14.86
N ILE A 330 -3.61 5.72 -14.65
CA ILE A 330 -2.30 5.72 -15.37
C ILE A 330 -2.44 5.56 -16.88
N ARG A 331 -3.63 5.23 -17.41
CA ARG A 331 -3.95 5.28 -18.84
C ARG A 331 -3.80 6.69 -19.43
N ASN A 332 -4.01 7.72 -18.63
CA ASN A 332 -3.99 9.11 -19.05
C ASN A 332 -3.07 9.93 -18.14
N ASN A 333 -1.98 10.46 -18.69
CA ASN A 333 -1.00 11.25 -17.94
C ASN A 333 -1.62 12.47 -17.24
N ALA A 334 -2.72 13.05 -17.75
CA ALA A 334 -3.37 14.21 -17.14
C ALA A 334 -4.09 13.89 -15.82
N ASP A 335 -4.55 12.65 -15.63
CA ASP A 335 -5.33 12.24 -14.45
C ASP A 335 -4.42 11.89 -13.25
N ILE A 336 -3.11 11.69 -13.52
CA ILE A 336 -2.11 11.29 -12.50
C ILE A 336 -1.00 12.32 -12.27
N ILE A 337 -0.79 13.28 -13.19
CA ILE A 337 0.30 14.27 -13.14
C ILE A 337 -0.30 15.70 -13.14
N PRO A 338 -0.02 16.53 -12.13
CA PRO A 338 -0.71 17.82 -11.92
C PRO A 338 -0.21 18.97 -12.84
N PHE A 339 0.50 18.65 -13.92
CA PHE A 339 1.00 19.61 -14.92
C PHE A 339 1.44 18.87 -16.20
N PRO A 340 1.62 19.57 -17.34
CA PRO A 340 2.06 18.93 -18.59
C PRO A 340 3.40 18.18 -18.43
N LYS A 341 3.34 16.85 -18.58
CA LYS A 341 4.51 15.96 -18.57
C LYS A 341 5.40 16.19 -19.81
N LYS A 342 6.72 16.00 -19.69
CA LYS A 342 7.64 15.99 -20.83
C LYS A 342 7.28 14.88 -21.82
N VAL A 343 7.20 15.24 -23.10
CA VAL A 343 6.90 14.32 -24.21
C VAL A 343 7.98 13.25 -24.33
N GLY A 344 7.60 11.97 -24.40
CA GLY A 344 8.52 10.85 -24.61
C GLY A 344 9.42 10.52 -23.42
N GLN A 345 9.13 11.06 -22.24
CA GLN A 345 9.77 10.69 -20.98
C GLN A 345 9.13 9.41 -20.43
N PRO A 346 9.88 8.33 -20.13
CA PRO A 346 9.31 7.12 -19.51
C PRO A 346 8.70 7.40 -18.13
N ILE A 347 7.69 6.61 -17.76
CA ILE A 347 7.00 6.67 -16.48
C ILE A 347 7.44 5.51 -15.60
N THR A 348 7.84 5.79 -14.36
CA THR A 348 8.10 4.78 -13.33
C THR A 348 7.34 5.09 -12.05
N PHE A 349 7.18 4.05 -11.24
CA PHE A 349 6.66 4.17 -9.88
C PHE A 349 7.68 3.54 -8.93
N THR A 350 8.74 4.27 -8.56
CA THR A 350 9.83 3.74 -7.72
C THR A 350 9.46 3.54 -6.24
N GLU A 351 8.33 4.10 -5.79
CA GLU A 351 7.60 3.65 -4.60
C GLU A 351 6.07 3.62 -4.87
N CYS A 352 5.45 2.45 -4.83
CA CYS A 352 3.99 2.29 -4.94
C CYS A 352 3.49 1.12 -4.10
N VAL A 353 2.19 1.03 -3.82
CA VAL A 353 1.63 0.09 -2.80
C VAL A 353 2.17 0.38 -1.38
N GLY A 354 1.38 0.14 -0.33
CA GLY A 354 1.79 0.51 1.03
C GLY A 354 1.34 -0.46 2.12
N ASN A 355 1.38 -1.77 1.89
CA ASN A 355 1.01 -2.75 2.91
C ASN A 355 2.21 -3.12 3.81
N TYR A 356 2.07 -2.87 5.13
CA TYR A 356 3.10 -3.03 6.16
C TYR A 356 2.70 -4.06 7.24
N THR A 357 2.76 -5.34 6.89
CA THR A 357 2.61 -6.45 7.85
C THR A 357 3.89 -6.64 8.68
N GLY A 358 3.75 -6.90 9.98
CA GLY A 358 4.85 -7.15 10.91
C GLY A 358 5.36 -8.59 10.90
N PRO A 359 6.18 -8.96 11.89
CA PRO A 359 6.67 -10.33 12.10
C PRO A 359 5.60 -11.38 12.39
N ASP A 360 4.51 -11.04 13.10
CA ASP A 360 3.37 -11.98 13.29
C ASP A 360 2.32 -11.95 12.16
N GLY A 361 2.63 -11.30 11.02
CA GLY A 361 1.78 -11.22 9.83
C GLY A 361 0.65 -10.17 9.89
N ARG A 362 0.23 -9.74 11.08
CA ARG A 362 -0.75 -8.64 11.22
C ARG A 362 -0.12 -7.29 10.85
N TYR A 363 -0.92 -6.25 10.59
CA TYR A 363 -0.35 -4.92 10.32
C TYR A 363 0.45 -4.44 11.54
N ASN A 364 1.61 -3.83 11.30
CA ASN A 364 2.40 -3.24 12.38
C ASN A 364 1.73 -1.93 12.82
N LEU A 365 1.06 -1.90 13.99
CA LEU A 365 0.15 -0.81 14.38
C LEU A 365 0.88 0.41 14.97
N THR A 366 1.83 1.01 14.24
CA THR A 366 2.66 2.11 14.73
C THR A 366 1.83 3.25 15.36
N PRO A 367 2.06 3.63 16.64
CA PRO A 367 1.31 4.67 17.32
C PRO A 367 1.42 6.03 16.62
N ALA A 368 0.35 6.83 16.71
CA ALA A 368 0.21 8.11 16.01
C ALA A 368 0.49 8.03 14.49
N HIS A 369 0.20 6.89 13.85
CA HIS A 369 0.34 6.70 12.40
C HIS A 369 -0.96 6.16 11.78
N LYS A 370 -0.89 5.81 10.50
CA LYS A 370 -2.03 5.46 9.63
C LYS A 370 -2.46 3.99 9.72
N ASN A 371 -1.52 3.14 10.13
CA ASN A 371 -1.58 1.68 10.18
C ASN A 371 -2.80 1.12 10.96
N PRO A 372 -3.21 1.69 12.11
CA PRO A 372 -4.40 1.24 12.83
C PRO A 372 -5.69 1.29 12.02
N SER A 373 -5.88 2.39 11.27
CA SER A 373 -7.08 2.60 10.44
C SER A 373 -7.07 1.67 9.21
N SER A 374 -5.88 1.38 8.66
CA SER A 374 -5.72 0.41 7.57
C SER A 374 -6.06 -1.03 8.03
N GLN A 375 -5.58 -1.48 9.21
CA GLN A 375 -5.92 -2.79 9.77
C GLN A 375 -7.44 -2.98 9.87
N LEU A 376 -8.14 -2.02 10.51
CA LEU A 376 -9.60 -2.08 10.65
C LEU A 376 -10.33 -2.06 9.29
N THR A 377 -9.81 -1.37 8.28
CA THR A 377 -10.41 -1.39 6.92
C THR A 377 -10.24 -2.77 6.26
N TRP A 378 -9.05 -3.35 6.33
CA TRP A 378 -8.65 -4.51 5.51
C TRP A 378 -8.92 -5.87 6.15
N THR A 379 -9.01 -5.97 7.47
CA THR A 379 -9.39 -7.21 8.18
C THR A 379 -10.66 -7.06 9.04
N GLY A 380 -10.97 -5.84 9.52
CA GLY A 380 -12.13 -5.57 10.37
C GLY A 380 -12.15 -6.42 11.64
N HIS A 381 -13.36 -6.65 12.17
CA HIS A 381 -13.61 -7.45 13.36
C HIS A 381 -13.56 -8.98 13.15
N ALA A 382 -12.68 -9.43 12.25
CA ALA A 382 -12.41 -10.85 12.00
C ALA A 382 -11.68 -11.53 13.18
N ALA A 383 -11.76 -12.87 13.23
CA ALA A 383 -11.20 -13.67 14.32
C ALA A 383 -9.70 -13.44 14.54
N GLN A 384 -9.24 -13.40 15.79
CA GLN A 384 -7.86 -12.98 16.15
C GLN A 384 -6.78 -13.84 15.45
N ASN A 385 -7.07 -15.13 15.23
CA ASN A 385 -6.20 -16.07 14.51
C ASN A 385 -6.18 -15.86 12.98
N LEU A 386 -7.20 -15.25 12.39
CA LEU A 386 -7.30 -14.94 10.96
C LEU A 386 -6.70 -13.57 10.59
N GLN A 387 -6.49 -12.69 11.56
CA GLN A 387 -6.00 -11.31 11.35
C GLN A 387 -4.66 -11.23 10.58
N ALA A 388 -3.79 -12.23 10.72
CA ALA A 388 -2.53 -12.32 9.98
C ALA A 388 -2.75 -12.77 8.53
N GLN A 389 -3.47 -13.89 8.34
CA GLN A 389 -3.80 -14.43 7.02
C GLN A 389 -4.51 -13.40 6.14
N LEU A 390 -5.52 -12.71 6.67
CA LEU A 390 -6.28 -11.69 5.93
C LEU A 390 -5.42 -10.47 5.54
N ALA A 391 -4.41 -10.14 6.34
CA ALA A 391 -3.48 -9.05 6.03
C ALA A 391 -2.48 -9.45 4.92
N ASP A 392 -1.92 -10.67 4.97
CA ASP A 392 -1.05 -11.19 3.91
C ASP A 392 -1.83 -11.48 2.61
N GLU A 393 -3.11 -11.89 2.69
CA GLU A 393 -4.02 -12.02 1.54
C GLU A 393 -4.35 -10.66 0.91
N HIS A 394 -4.64 -9.62 1.71
CA HIS A 394 -4.84 -8.27 1.21
C HIS A 394 -3.55 -7.71 0.59
N GLN A 395 -2.40 -7.90 1.24
CA GLN A 395 -1.09 -7.49 0.72
C GLN A 395 -0.83 -8.11 -0.66
N SER A 396 -1.09 -9.41 -0.81
CA SER A 396 -0.95 -10.14 -2.06
C SER A 396 -1.95 -9.65 -3.12
N PHE A 397 -3.22 -9.42 -2.74
CA PHE A 397 -4.23 -8.87 -3.64
C PHE A 397 -3.82 -7.51 -4.21
N THR A 398 -3.41 -6.54 -3.38
CA THR A 398 -2.96 -5.22 -3.84
C THR A 398 -1.70 -5.30 -4.71
N MET A 399 -0.76 -6.19 -4.35
CA MET A 399 0.44 -6.47 -5.16
C MET A 399 0.05 -6.94 -6.56
N LYS A 400 -0.87 -7.91 -6.66
CA LYS A 400 -1.38 -8.46 -7.93
C LYS A 400 -2.01 -7.37 -8.80
N GLN A 401 -3.03 -6.67 -8.27
CA GLN A 401 -3.79 -5.67 -9.03
C GLN A 401 -2.87 -4.57 -9.59
N VAL A 402 -2.03 -3.96 -8.75
CA VAL A 402 -1.17 -2.85 -9.20
C VAL A 402 -0.11 -3.33 -10.19
N THR A 403 0.57 -4.46 -9.95
CA THR A 403 1.72 -4.83 -10.80
C THR A 403 1.38 -5.57 -12.08
N GLU A 404 0.29 -6.34 -12.12
CA GLU A 404 -0.15 -6.98 -13.36
C GLU A 404 -0.78 -5.94 -14.29
N THR A 405 -1.67 -5.09 -13.78
CA THR A 405 -2.38 -4.14 -14.65
C THR A 405 -1.53 -2.93 -15.06
N PHE A 406 -0.47 -2.57 -14.32
CA PHE A 406 0.58 -1.68 -14.84
C PHE A 406 1.26 -2.21 -16.11
N ARG A 407 1.39 -3.55 -16.25
CA ARG A 407 1.93 -4.18 -17.46
C ARG A 407 0.86 -4.35 -18.55
N GLN A 408 -0.40 -4.62 -18.20
CA GLN A 408 -1.52 -4.67 -19.14
C GLN A 408 -1.72 -3.33 -19.86
N LEU A 409 -1.78 -2.23 -19.11
CA LEU A 409 -2.06 -0.89 -19.63
C LEU A 409 -0.98 -0.29 -20.53
N ARG A 410 0.16 -0.97 -20.73
CA ARG A 410 1.19 -0.58 -21.71
C ARG A 410 0.69 -0.53 -23.16
N VAL A 411 -0.44 -1.19 -23.46
CA VAL A 411 -1.12 -1.08 -24.76
C VAL A 411 -1.90 0.24 -24.92
N VAL A 412 -2.25 0.90 -23.82
CA VAL A 412 -2.97 2.19 -23.79
C VAL A 412 -2.01 3.35 -23.53
N ASN A 413 -1.17 3.24 -22.49
CA ASN A 413 -0.09 4.17 -22.20
C ASN A 413 1.27 3.48 -22.38
N ASN A 414 1.87 3.68 -23.55
CA ASN A 414 3.15 3.06 -23.90
C ASN A 414 4.38 3.70 -23.22
N GLU A 415 4.19 4.69 -22.32
CA GLU A 415 5.28 5.27 -21.53
C GLU A 415 5.54 4.50 -20.20
N LEU A 416 4.64 3.60 -19.80
CA LEU A 416 4.70 2.84 -18.55
C LEU A 416 5.88 1.85 -18.52
N SER A 417 7.00 2.26 -17.92
CA SER A 417 8.31 1.61 -18.04
C SER A 417 8.77 0.86 -16.78
N GLY A 418 8.15 1.07 -15.61
CA GLY A 418 8.57 0.38 -14.39
C GLY A 418 7.69 0.57 -13.16
N VAL A 419 7.61 -0.46 -12.32
CA VAL A 419 6.80 -0.47 -11.09
C VAL A 419 7.59 -1.14 -9.95
N PHE A 420 7.68 -0.48 -8.79
CA PHE A 420 8.44 -0.90 -7.62
C PHE A 420 7.57 -0.86 -6.36
N PRO A 421 6.99 -1.99 -5.93
CA PRO A 421 6.21 -2.05 -4.70
C PRO A 421 7.03 -1.77 -3.43
N PHE A 422 6.52 -0.87 -2.60
CA PHE A 422 7.00 -0.53 -1.27
C PHE A 422 6.24 -1.36 -0.24
N THR A 423 6.49 -2.67 -0.25
CA THR A 423 5.77 -3.64 0.59
C THR A 423 6.73 -4.62 1.24
N ILE A 424 6.40 -5.06 2.46
CA ILE A 424 7.30 -5.89 3.27
C ILE A 424 7.21 -7.35 2.81
N LEU A 425 8.23 -7.85 2.12
CA LEU A 425 8.27 -9.20 1.55
C LEU A 425 8.60 -10.34 2.54
N PHE A 426 9.06 -10.01 3.75
CA PHE A 426 9.56 -10.98 4.73
C PHE A 426 8.94 -10.73 6.12
N TYR A 427 8.78 -11.78 6.93
CA TYR A 427 8.29 -11.64 8.31
C TYR A 427 9.38 -11.07 9.23
N ASN A 428 10.58 -11.61 9.17
CA ASN A 428 11.69 -11.25 10.05
C ASN A 428 12.73 -10.36 9.34
N TRP A 429 13.26 -9.40 10.10
CA TRP A 429 14.34 -8.51 9.68
C TRP A 429 15.37 -8.36 10.80
N ASN A 430 14.93 -8.21 12.07
CA ASN A 430 15.83 -7.80 13.16
C ASN A 430 16.56 -8.96 13.88
N THR A 431 16.05 -10.20 13.85
CA THR A 431 16.68 -11.33 14.59
C THR A 431 17.36 -12.35 13.67
N VAL A 432 17.69 -11.94 12.45
CA VAL A 432 18.31 -12.81 11.44
C VAL A 432 19.82 -12.93 11.64
N GLN A 433 20.37 -14.11 11.39
CA GLN A 433 21.81 -14.39 11.34
C GLN A 433 22.27 -14.70 9.90
N LYS A 434 21.35 -15.14 9.04
CA LYS A 434 21.51 -15.46 7.61
C LYS A 434 20.22 -15.14 6.86
N PHE A 435 20.27 -15.10 5.52
CA PHE A 435 19.12 -14.75 4.69
C PHE A 435 17.87 -15.62 4.96
N MET A 436 18.05 -16.93 5.12
CA MET A 436 16.94 -17.87 5.35
C MET A 436 16.11 -17.55 6.62
N ASP A 437 16.68 -16.84 7.60
CA ASP A 437 15.97 -16.50 8.84
C ASP A 437 14.96 -15.36 8.64
N MET A 438 14.97 -14.68 7.49
CA MET A 438 14.01 -13.61 7.15
C MET A 438 12.58 -14.14 6.98
N ASN A 439 12.42 -15.38 6.52
CA ASN A 439 11.15 -16.05 6.19
C ASN A 439 10.23 -15.26 5.22
N PRO A 440 10.10 -15.68 3.94
CA PRO A 440 9.28 -14.97 2.96
C PRO A 440 7.78 -15.03 3.27
N LYS A 441 7.05 -13.98 2.86
CA LYS A 441 5.59 -13.85 2.99
C LYS A 441 4.85 -14.34 1.74
N PRO A 442 3.56 -14.71 1.81
CA PRO A 442 2.75 -15.11 0.64
C PRO A 442 2.80 -14.12 -0.53
N VAL A 443 3.01 -12.82 -0.25
CA VAL A 443 3.22 -11.79 -1.28
C VAL A 443 4.42 -12.11 -2.20
N THR A 444 5.47 -12.83 -1.77
CA THR A 444 6.61 -13.16 -2.65
C THR A 444 6.25 -14.15 -3.75
N ASP A 445 5.32 -15.08 -3.49
CA ASP A 445 4.79 -15.95 -4.53
C ASP A 445 3.91 -15.16 -5.50
N GLN A 446 3.19 -14.13 -5.01
CA GLN A 446 2.47 -13.21 -5.89
C GLN A 446 3.40 -12.30 -6.71
N VAL A 447 4.52 -11.82 -6.14
CA VAL A 447 5.59 -11.14 -6.90
C VAL A 447 6.07 -12.06 -8.02
N LYS A 448 6.41 -13.31 -7.69
CA LYS A 448 6.87 -14.32 -8.65
C LYS A 448 5.88 -14.54 -9.79
N ILE A 449 4.57 -14.59 -9.52
CA ILE A 449 3.53 -14.71 -10.55
C ILE A 449 3.46 -13.43 -11.41
N SER A 450 3.33 -12.25 -10.80
CA SER A 450 3.08 -11.01 -11.53
C SER A 450 4.32 -10.46 -12.27
N TYR A 451 5.53 -10.86 -11.87
CA TYR A 451 6.80 -10.51 -12.51
C TYR A 451 7.36 -11.58 -13.46
N GLN A 452 6.62 -12.66 -13.74
CA GLN A 452 7.00 -13.61 -14.80
C GLN A 452 7.41 -12.86 -16.08
N PRO A 453 8.55 -13.21 -16.73
CA PRO A 453 9.06 -12.46 -17.88
C PRO A 453 8.03 -12.45 -19.02
N VAL A 454 7.45 -13.62 -19.32
CA VAL A 454 6.17 -13.72 -20.03
C VAL A 454 5.06 -13.75 -18.98
N LEU A 455 4.17 -12.77 -18.98
CA LEU A 455 3.03 -12.72 -18.06
C LEU A 455 1.72 -13.00 -18.79
N LEU A 456 0.99 -14.02 -18.34
CA LEU A 456 -0.45 -14.08 -18.45
C LEU A 456 -1.06 -13.22 -17.33
N SER A 457 -1.84 -12.20 -17.65
CA SER A 457 -2.77 -11.56 -16.71
C SER A 457 -4.22 -11.80 -17.15
N TRP A 458 -5.13 -11.74 -16.19
CA TRP A 458 -6.56 -11.88 -16.38
C TRP A 458 -7.26 -10.57 -16.04
N GLU A 459 -7.68 -9.83 -17.05
CA GLU A 459 -8.69 -8.78 -16.90
C GLU A 459 -10.06 -9.47 -16.84
N CYS A 460 -10.77 -9.30 -15.73
CA CYS A 460 -12.13 -9.80 -15.57
C CYS A 460 -12.86 -8.93 -14.55
N TRP A 461 -13.99 -8.36 -14.99
CA TRP A 461 -14.83 -7.47 -14.18
C TRP A 461 -16.10 -8.17 -13.67
N THR A 462 -16.13 -9.51 -13.74
CA THR A 462 -17.23 -10.38 -13.27
C THR A 462 -16.73 -11.37 -12.20
N PRO A 463 -16.24 -10.91 -11.03
CA PRO A 463 -15.75 -11.79 -9.96
C PRO A 463 -16.83 -12.71 -9.38
N ASN A 464 -18.12 -12.30 -9.42
CA ASN A 464 -19.24 -13.08 -8.93
C ASN A 464 -20.20 -13.42 -10.08
N ALA A 465 -20.51 -14.70 -10.28
CA ALA A 465 -21.37 -15.15 -11.38
C ALA A 465 -22.35 -16.26 -10.94
N PHE A 466 -23.42 -16.48 -11.70
CA PHE A 466 -24.29 -17.63 -11.49
C PHE A 466 -23.78 -18.88 -12.23
N ALA A 467 -24.05 -20.07 -11.68
CA ALA A 467 -23.90 -21.33 -12.41
C ALA A 467 -24.79 -21.30 -13.68
N GLY A 468 -24.21 -21.57 -14.85
CA GLY A 468 -24.88 -21.39 -16.15
C GLY A 468 -24.70 -20.01 -16.80
N ALA A 469 -24.13 -19.02 -16.10
CA ALA A 469 -23.80 -17.72 -16.70
C ALA A 469 -22.68 -17.84 -17.74
N GLU A 470 -22.56 -16.83 -18.59
CA GLU A 470 -21.41 -16.65 -19.49
C GLU A 470 -20.59 -15.48 -18.97
N ILE A 471 -19.27 -15.61 -18.96
CA ILE A 471 -18.34 -14.56 -18.53
C ILE A 471 -17.29 -14.28 -19.61
N HIS A 472 -16.83 -13.03 -19.68
CA HIS A 472 -15.97 -12.52 -20.75
C HIS A 472 -14.59 -12.03 -20.22
N PRO A 473 -13.75 -12.92 -19.68
CA PRO A 473 -12.41 -12.56 -19.24
C PRO A 473 -11.48 -12.32 -20.44
N VAL A 474 -10.63 -11.29 -20.35
CA VAL A 474 -9.59 -11.01 -21.34
C VAL A 474 -8.26 -11.54 -20.82
N ALA A 475 -7.67 -12.47 -21.57
CA ALA A 475 -6.30 -12.93 -21.34
C ALA A 475 -5.32 -11.93 -21.96
N HIS A 476 -4.51 -11.29 -21.12
CA HIS A 476 -3.38 -10.44 -21.56
C HIS A 476 -2.09 -11.26 -21.50
N ILE A 477 -1.43 -11.49 -22.64
CA ILE A 477 -0.15 -12.20 -22.73
C ILE A 477 0.94 -11.19 -23.10
N ILE A 478 1.78 -10.84 -22.13
CA ILE A 478 2.76 -9.74 -22.18
C ILE A 478 4.17 -10.33 -22.23
N ASN A 479 4.98 -9.98 -23.24
CA ASN A 479 6.30 -10.57 -23.47
C ASN A 479 7.46 -9.64 -23.08
N ASP A 480 7.87 -9.67 -21.81
CA ASP A 480 9.10 -9.03 -21.31
C ASP A 480 10.21 -10.07 -21.02
N SER A 481 10.37 -11.07 -21.91
CA SER A 481 11.37 -12.15 -21.81
C SER A 481 12.78 -11.67 -21.43
N ASP A 482 13.42 -12.30 -20.45
CA ASP A 482 14.73 -11.90 -19.94
C ASP A 482 15.88 -12.05 -20.97
N ASP A 483 15.69 -12.83 -22.04
CA ASP A 483 16.62 -13.01 -23.15
C ASP A 483 16.28 -12.18 -24.41
N PHE A 484 15.29 -11.29 -24.30
CA PHE A 484 14.86 -10.32 -25.31
C PHE A 484 14.42 -10.93 -26.67
N LYS A 485 13.57 -11.97 -26.66
CA LYS A 485 13.15 -12.69 -27.86
C LYS A 485 11.63 -12.68 -28.11
N ASP A 486 11.28 -12.85 -29.38
CA ASP A 486 9.93 -13.22 -29.80
C ASP A 486 9.54 -14.61 -29.24
N LEU A 487 8.29 -14.73 -28.77
CA LEU A 487 7.66 -16.02 -28.53
C LEU A 487 7.07 -16.55 -29.85
N LYS A 488 7.19 -17.86 -30.09
CA LYS A 488 6.80 -18.50 -31.35
C LYS A 488 5.73 -19.57 -31.15
N ASN A 489 4.72 -19.60 -32.02
CA ASN A 489 3.61 -20.56 -31.95
C ASN A 489 2.92 -20.63 -30.57
N VAL A 490 2.66 -19.47 -29.97
CA VAL A 490 2.08 -19.35 -28.62
C VAL A 490 0.68 -19.94 -28.57
N THR A 491 0.40 -20.69 -27.50
CA THR A 491 -0.93 -21.25 -27.19
C THR A 491 -1.28 -20.95 -25.74
N LEU A 492 -2.50 -20.45 -25.51
CA LEU A 492 -3.12 -20.34 -24.19
C LEU A 492 -3.96 -21.60 -23.95
N SER A 493 -3.84 -22.23 -22.80
CA SER A 493 -4.77 -23.25 -22.31
C SER A 493 -5.32 -22.85 -20.96
N TYR A 494 -6.64 -22.87 -20.77
CA TYR A 494 -7.30 -22.41 -19.55
C TYR A 494 -8.30 -23.44 -19.01
N GLN A 495 -8.51 -23.43 -17.69
CA GLN A 495 -9.35 -24.39 -16.97
C GLN A 495 -10.11 -23.69 -15.84
N LEU A 496 -11.37 -24.06 -15.61
CA LEU A 496 -12.11 -23.69 -14.40
C LEU A 496 -11.95 -24.80 -13.36
N LYS A 497 -11.51 -24.43 -12.15
CA LYS A 497 -11.24 -25.37 -11.05
C LYS A 497 -11.88 -24.97 -9.74
N ASP A 498 -12.16 -25.94 -8.87
CA ASP A 498 -12.48 -25.68 -7.46
C ASP A 498 -11.22 -25.61 -6.58
N LYS A 499 -11.41 -25.53 -5.25
CA LYS A 499 -10.33 -25.54 -4.25
C LYS A 499 -9.58 -26.89 -4.16
N ALA A 500 -10.19 -28.00 -4.58
CA ALA A 500 -9.55 -29.31 -4.63
C ALA A 500 -8.73 -29.53 -5.92
N GLY A 501 -8.85 -28.62 -6.88
CA GLY A 501 -8.20 -28.71 -8.20
C GLY A 501 -8.99 -29.55 -9.22
N MET A 502 -10.22 -29.97 -8.88
CA MET A 502 -11.12 -30.65 -9.81
C MET A 502 -11.47 -29.71 -10.96
N VAL A 503 -11.42 -30.22 -12.20
CA VAL A 503 -11.62 -29.43 -13.42
C VAL A 503 -13.06 -29.55 -13.91
N PHE A 504 -13.74 -28.42 -14.06
CA PHE A 504 -15.14 -28.34 -14.51
C PHE A 504 -15.29 -27.84 -15.96
N LEU A 505 -14.28 -27.13 -16.46
CA LEU A 505 -14.18 -26.65 -17.84
C LEU A 505 -12.70 -26.62 -18.24
N SER A 506 -12.36 -26.92 -19.49
CA SER A 506 -11.00 -26.88 -20.01
C SER A 506 -11.01 -26.60 -21.52
N ASP A 507 -10.18 -25.67 -22.00
CA ASP A 507 -10.10 -25.28 -23.41
C ASP A 507 -8.71 -24.70 -23.78
N SER A 508 -8.41 -24.51 -25.06
CA SER A 508 -7.15 -23.92 -25.54
C SER A 508 -7.25 -23.20 -26.88
N ILE A 509 -6.54 -22.06 -26.99
CA ILE A 509 -6.55 -21.16 -28.15
C ILE A 509 -5.11 -20.90 -28.61
N LYS A 510 -4.87 -21.01 -29.93
CA LYS A 510 -3.61 -20.59 -30.56
C LYS A 510 -3.60 -19.06 -30.72
N LEU A 511 -2.50 -18.43 -30.29
CA LEU A 511 -2.32 -16.97 -30.34
C LEU A 511 -1.29 -16.52 -31.40
N GLY A 512 -0.51 -17.46 -31.96
CA GLY A 512 0.51 -17.16 -32.97
C GLY A 512 1.82 -16.66 -32.37
N ASP A 513 2.54 -15.81 -33.09
CA ASP A 513 3.81 -15.23 -32.63
C ASP A 513 3.57 -13.96 -31.82
N ILE A 514 4.33 -13.77 -30.73
CA ILE A 514 4.27 -12.56 -29.89
C ILE A 514 5.66 -11.94 -29.86
N ARG A 515 5.80 -10.74 -30.44
CA ARG A 515 7.08 -10.03 -30.52
C ARG A 515 7.66 -9.71 -29.14
N TYR A 516 8.98 -9.57 -29.04
CA TYR A 516 9.57 -9.02 -27.83
C TYR A 516 8.98 -7.63 -27.48
N TYR A 517 8.74 -7.39 -26.19
CA TYR A 517 8.17 -6.15 -25.64
C TYR A 517 6.72 -5.85 -26.08
N GLY A 518 6.04 -6.82 -26.72
CA GLY A 518 4.65 -6.72 -27.16
C GLY A 518 3.67 -7.47 -26.24
N THR A 519 2.38 -7.15 -26.43
CA THR A 519 1.25 -7.76 -25.71
C THR A 519 0.22 -8.29 -26.70
N VAL A 520 -0.39 -9.44 -26.42
CA VAL A 520 -1.62 -9.92 -27.06
C VAL A 520 -2.74 -9.87 -26.03
N GLN A 521 -3.86 -9.23 -26.38
CA GLN A 521 -5.11 -9.29 -25.64
C GLN A 521 -6.06 -10.27 -26.35
N LYS A 522 -6.61 -11.24 -25.62
CA LYS A 522 -7.60 -12.18 -26.14
C LYS A 522 -8.79 -12.31 -25.19
N GLU A 523 -9.88 -11.66 -25.55
CA GLU A 523 -11.20 -11.85 -24.95
C GLU A 523 -11.70 -13.29 -25.19
N LEU A 524 -12.25 -13.90 -24.14
CA LEU A 524 -12.86 -15.22 -24.16
C LEU A 524 -14.38 -15.12 -24.01
N SER A 525 -15.09 -16.17 -24.43
CA SER A 525 -16.47 -16.43 -23.99
C SER A 525 -16.40 -17.72 -23.18
N VAL A 526 -16.68 -17.67 -21.88
CA VAL A 526 -16.58 -18.83 -20.98
C VAL A 526 -17.95 -19.11 -20.39
N LYS A 527 -18.62 -20.12 -20.95
CA LYS A 527 -19.90 -20.63 -20.44
C LYS A 527 -19.68 -21.48 -19.20
N LEU A 528 -20.09 -20.99 -18.03
CA LEU A 528 -19.99 -21.72 -16.77
C LEU A 528 -21.01 -22.89 -16.77
N PRO A 529 -20.62 -24.12 -16.35
CA PRO A 529 -21.57 -25.23 -16.24
C PRO A 529 -22.76 -24.91 -15.31
N GLU A 530 -23.94 -25.42 -15.64
CA GLU A 530 -25.17 -25.17 -14.87
C GLU A 530 -25.25 -25.93 -13.54
N ASN A 531 -24.42 -26.97 -13.38
CA ASN A 531 -24.39 -27.87 -12.22
C ASN A 531 -23.30 -27.52 -11.20
N LEU A 532 -22.64 -26.36 -11.32
CA LEU A 532 -21.73 -25.87 -10.29
C LEU A 532 -22.51 -25.57 -9.00
N VAL A 533 -21.96 -26.03 -7.87
CA VAL A 533 -22.46 -25.71 -6.53
C VAL A 533 -21.94 -24.35 -6.09
N THR A 534 -22.65 -23.69 -5.17
CA THR A 534 -22.16 -22.42 -4.62
C THR A 534 -20.76 -22.56 -3.99
N GLY A 535 -19.80 -21.74 -4.42
CA GLY A 535 -18.42 -21.88 -3.96
C GLY A 535 -17.42 -20.91 -4.61
N ASN A 536 -16.15 -21.07 -4.22
CA ASN A 536 -15.03 -20.37 -4.82
C ASN A 536 -14.39 -21.27 -5.89
N TYR A 537 -14.11 -20.69 -7.05
CA TYR A 537 -13.50 -21.33 -8.20
C TYR A 537 -12.34 -20.48 -8.73
N TRP A 538 -11.47 -21.07 -9.55
CA TRP A 538 -10.31 -20.42 -10.16
C TRP A 538 -10.30 -20.66 -11.66
N LEU A 539 -10.30 -19.58 -12.44
CA LEU A 539 -9.93 -19.60 -13.85
C LEU A 539 -8.40 -19.65 -13.92
N ALA A 540 -7.84 -20.83 -14.15
CA ALA A 540 -6.41 -21.09 -14.20
C ALA A 540 -5.93 -21.18 -15.66
N GLY A 541 -5.00 -20.33 -16.06
CA GLY A 541 -4.43 -20.30 -17.40
C GLY A 541 -2.95 -20.63 -17.44
N LYS A 542 -2.52 -21.26 -18.54
CA LYS A 542 -1.11 -21.54 -18.86
C LYS A 542 -0.79 -21.10 -20.29
N VAL A 543 0.29 -20.35 -20.47
CA VAL A 543 0.82 -19.94 -21.77
C VAL A 543 1.99 -20.84 -22.14
N LYS A 544 1.96 -21.39 -23.36
CA LYS A 544 2.96 -22.34 -23.89
C LYS A 544 3.59 -21.82 -25.19
N THR A 545 4.88 -22.08 -25.36
CA THR A 545 5.66 -21.89 -26.60
C THR A 545 6.59 -23.10 -26.77
N ALA A 546 6.68 -23.67 -27.97
CA ALA A 546 7.46 -24.88 -28.25
C ALA A 546 7.25 -26.01 -27.20
N ASN A 547 5.98 -26.27 -26.85
CA ASN A 547 5.52 -27.19 -25.79
C ASN A 547 5.97 -26.91 -24.34
N ARG A 548 6.88 -25.95 -24.11
CA ARG A 548 7.25 -25.46 -22.77
C ARG A 548 6.21 -24.46 -22.25
N ILE A 549 5.84 -24.58 -20.98
CA ILE A 549 5.08 -23.53 -20.26
C ILE A 549 6.03 -22.37 -19.95
N VAL A 550 5.59 -21.14 -20.23
CA VAL A 550 6.35 -19.90 -19.96
C VAL A 550 5.61 -18.89 -19.09
N SER A 551 4.31 -19.09 -18.86
CA SER A 551 3.55 -18.33 -17.87
C SER A 551 2.39 -19.15 -17.31
N GLU A 552 2.10 -19.01 -16.01
CA GLU A 552 0.87 -19.49 -15.38
C GLU A 552 0.26 -18.40 -14.49
N ASN A 553 -1.07 -18.22 -14.52
CA ASN A 553 -1.76 -17.28 -13.63
C ASN A 553 -3.22 -17.69 -13.41
N THR A 554 -3.80 -17.28 -12.28
CA THR A 554 -5.19 -17.56 -11.91
C THR A 554 -5.99 -16.29 -11.63
N TYR A 555 -7.30 -16.37 -11.87
CA TYR A 555 -8.29 -15.40 -11.41
C TYR A 555 -9.33 -16.13 -10.55
N LYS A 556 -9.66 -15.58 -9.37
CA LYS A 556 -10.61 -16.18 -8.42
C LYS A 556 -12.03 -15.70 -8.73
N LEU A 557 -12.96 -16.64 -8.87
CA LEU A 557 -14.39 -16.41 -9.07
C LEU A 557 -15.17 -16.92 -7.86
N PHE A 558 -16.23 -16.21 -7.47
CA PHE A 558 -17.31 -16.78 -6.66
C PHE A 558 -18.47 -17.15 -7.59
N ILE A 559 -18.96 -18.37 -7.47
CA ILE A 559 -20.08 -18.86 -8.27
C ILE A 559 -21.23 -19.19 -7.32
N GLY A 560 -22.41 -18.63 -7.57
CA GLY A 560 -23.66 -18.93 -6.88
C GLY A 560 -24.54 -19.86 -7.73
N ASP A 561 -25.10 -20.90 -7.12
CA ASP A 561 -26.02 -21.80 -7.81
C ASP A 561 -27.46 -21.27 -7.89
N LYS A 562 -28.36 -22.03 -8.55
CA LYS A 562 -29.78 -21.67 -8.78
C LYS A 562 -30.66 -21.72 -7.51
N LEU A 563 -30.09 -22.06 -6.36
CA LEU A 563 -30.72 -22.02 -5.04
C LEU A 563 -30.18 -20.87 -4.18
N PHE A 564 -28.96 -20.38 -4.44
CA PHE A 564 -28.27 -19.39 -3.61
C PHE A 564 -29.10 -18.13 -3.31
N THR A 565 -29.87 -17.62 -4.27
CA THR A 565 -30.69 -16.40 -4.10
C THR A 565 -32.12 -16.64 -3.60
N ARG A 566 -32.52 -17.89 -3.37
CA ARG A 566 -33.87 -18.21 -2.86
C ARG A 566 -34.00 -17.80 -1.38
N PRO A 567 -35.16 -17.25 -0.96
CA PRO A 567 -35.47 -17.08 0.45
C PRO A 567 -35.29 -18.40 1.22
N VAL A 568 -34.83 -18.31 2.48
CA VAL A 568 -34.73 -19.46 3.38
C VAL A 568 -36.13 -19.79 3.91
N MET A 569 -36.90 -18.75 4.20
CA MET A 569 -38.30 -18.81 4.62
C MET A 569 -39.18 -17.96 3.70
N PRO A 570 -40.47 -18.29 3.52
CA PRO A 570 -41.43 -17.39 2.90
C PRO A 570 -41.53 -16.06 3.66
N LEU A 571 -41.76 -14.95 2.94
CA LEU A 571 -41.96 -13.64 3.56
C LEU A 571 -43.24 -13.65 4.41
N GLN A 572 -43.15 -13.18 5.66
CA GLN A 572 -44.31 -13.15 6.58
C GLN A 572 -45.19 -11.90 6.41
N ALA A 573 -44.71 -10.91 5.65
CA ALA A 573 -45.41 -9.69 5.30
C ALA A 573 -45.18 -9.36 3.82
N SER A 574 -46.17 -8.69 3.21
CA SER A 574 -46.14 -8.32 1.80
C SER A 574 -45.21 -7.13 1.51
N VAL A 575 -44.49 -7.16 0.39
CA VAL A 575 -43.60 -6.06 -0.01
C VAL A 575 -44.42 -4.93 -0.63
N ALA A 576 -44.49 -3.78 0.03
CA ALA A 576 -45.03 -2.56 -0.56
C ALA A 576 -43.87 -1.70 -1.11
N LEU A 577 -43.76 -1.61 -2.44
CA LEU A 577 -42.66 -0.92 -3.11
C LEU A 577 -43.07 0.49 -3.53
N TYR A 578 -42.35 1.51 -3.06
CA TYR A 578 -42.34 2.83 -3.68
C TYR A 578 -41.06 2.99 -4.53
N ASP A 579 -41.23 2.93 -5.84
CA ASP A 579 -40.17 3.07 -6.83
C ASP A 579 -40.71 3.85 -8.02
N ASN A 580 -40.39 5.14 -8.09
CA ASN A 580 -40.86 6.05 -9.12
C ASN A 580 -40.08 5.95 -10.46
N ASN A 581 -38.90 5.31 -10.45
CA ASN A 581 -38.03 5.17 -11.62
C ASN A 581 -38.01 3.73 -12.19
N GLY A 582 -38.50 2.75 -11.44
CA GLY A 582 -38.76 1.38 -11.86
C GLY A 582 -37.56 0.42 -11.78
N LYS A 583 -36.37 0.89 -11.36
CA LYS A 583 -35.16 0.05 -11.29
C LYS A 583 -35.28 -1.06 -10.24
N THR A 584 -35.76 -0.74 -9.05
CA THR A 584 -35.96 -1.73 -7.98
C THR A 584 -37.10 -2.69 -8.33
N LYS A 585 -38.13 -2.22 -9.02
CA LYS A 585 -39.20 -3.08 -9.54
C LYS A 585 -38.66 -4.09 -10.57
N ALA A 586 -37.77 -3.66 -11.47
CA ALA A 586 -37.11 -4.56 -12.43
C ALA A 586 -36.19 -5.57 -11.73
N ALA A 587 -35.41 -5.12 -10.74
CA ALA A 587 -34.57 -5.96 -9.89
C ALA A 587 -35.36 -7.08 -9.19
N PHE A 588 -36.52 -6.76 -8.61
CA PHE A 588 -37.43 -7.75 -8.02
C PHE A 588 -38.06 -8.67 -9.06
N GLY A 589 -38.35 -8.19 -10.27
CA GLY A 589 -38.76 -9.02 -11.39
C GLY A 589 -37.72 -10.09 -11.77
N ASN A 590 -36.44 -9.70 -11.88
CA ASN A 590 -35.32 -10.63 -12.15
C ASN A 590 -35.21 -11.73 -11.08
N LEU A 591 -35.44 -11.38 -9.81
CA LEU A 591 -35.38 -12.31 -8.67
C LEU A 591 -36.70 -13.04 -8.38
N LYS A 592 -37.77 -12.76 -9.15
CA LYS A 592 -39.13 -13.32 -8.99
C LYS A 592 -39.74 -13.05 -7.60
N ILE A 593 -39.61 -11.81 -7.16
CA ILE A 593 -40.13 -11.30 -5.88
C ILE A 593 -41.44 -10.55 -6.13
N ASP A 594 -42.54 -11.03 -5.55
CA ASP A 594 -43.85 -10.39 -5.67
C ASP A 594 -43.92 -9.10 -4.85
N VAL A 595 -44.28 -7.98 -5.51
CA VAL A 595 -44.39 -6.66 -4.88
C VAL A 595 -45.66 -5.91 -5.25
N LYS A 596 -46.23 -5.19 -4.27
CA LYS A 596 -47.30 -4.23 -4.48
C LYS A 596 -46.68 -2.85 -4.70
N GLN A 597 -46.71 -2.37 -5.94
CA GLN A 597 -46.31 -0.99 -6.26
C GLN A 597 -47.23 0.02 -5.55
N LEU A 598 -46.65 1.07 -4.98
CA LEU A 598 -47.34 2.24 -4.44
C LEU A 598 -47.11 3.45 -5.35
N ASN A 599 -48.14 4.29 -5.51
CA ASN A 599 -48.02 5.62 -6.11
C ASN A 599 -47.71 6.72 -5.06
N ASN A 600 -47.93 6.41 -3.77
CA ASN A 600 -47.62 7.27 -2.63
C ASN A 600 -47.06 6.37 -1.49
N PRO A 601 -45.84 6.62 -0.99
CA PRO A 601 -45.20 5.73 -0.01
C PRO A 601 -45.86 5.77 1.37
N GLY A 602 -46.77 6.71 1.63
CA GLY A 602 -47.57 6.74 2.86
C GLY A 602 -48.79 5.82 2.86
N ASP A 603 -49.20 5.26 1.71
CA ASP A 603 -50.42 4.46 1.58
C ASP A 603 -50.16 2.95 1.76
N ILE A 604 -49.46 2.65 2.86
CA ILE A 604 -48.98 1.32 3.26
C ILE A 604 -50.15 0.48 3.78
N ALA A 605 -50.27 -0.77 3.31
CA ALA A 605 -51.32 -1.68 3.77
C ALA A 605 -50.93 -2.41 5.07
N LYS A 606 -51.94 -2.80 5.85
CA LYS A 606 -51.74 -3.67 7.02
C LYS A 606 -51.20 -5.03 6.56
N GLY A 607 -50.16 -5.54 7.22
CA GLY A 607 -49.47 -6.76 6.78
C GLY A 607 -48.51 -6.53 5.61
N SER A 608 -48.10 -5.29 5.36
CA SER A 608 -47.00 -4.95 4.47
C SER A 608 -45.83 -4.32 5.24
N PHE A 609 -44.62 -4.46 4.71
CA PHE A 609 -43.49 -3.59 5.01
C PHE A 609 -43.16 -2.72 3.79
N LEU A 610 -42.60 -1.53 4.01
CA LEU A 610 -42.32 -0.56 2.95
C LEU A 610 -40.90 -0.74 2.43
N VAL A 611 -40.72 -0.70 1.11
CA VAL A 611 -39.42 -0.56 0.45
C VAL A 611 -39.42 0.74 -0.34
N ILE A 612 -38.46 1.62 -0.08
CA ILE A 612 -38.11 2.74 -0.96
C ILE A 612 -37.03 2.24 -1.92
N GLY A 613 -37.35 2.28 -3.22
CA GLY A 613 -36.45 1.88 -4.29
C GLY A 613 -35.20 2.76 -4.39
N GLU A 614 -34.20 2.30 -5.12
CA GLU A 614 -32.98 3.09 -5.33
C GLU A 614 -33.31 4.41 -6.05
N ASN A 615 -32.78 5.52 -5.54
CA ASN A 615 -33.10 6.88 -5.98
C ASN A 615 -34.62 7.22 -6.03
N ALA A 616 -35.46 6.54 -5.24
CA ALA A 616 -36.90 6.82 -5.16
C ALA A 616 -37.30 7.82 -4.06
N ALA A 617 -36.37 8.32 -3.25
CA ALA A 617 -36.65 9.32 -2.21
C ALA A 617 -36.81 10.73 -2.82
N ASP A 618 -38.01 11.02 -3.34
CA ASP A 618 -38.38 12.27 -4.01
C ASP A 618 -39.23 13.22 -3.13
N GLU A 619 -39.77 14.29 -3.71
CA GLU A 619 -40.71 15.18 -3.01
C GLU A 619 -41.98 14.47 -2.51
N THR A 620 -42.47 13.46 -3.23
CA THR A 620 -43.69 12.70 -2.86
C THR A 620 -43.42 11.89 -1.60
N PHE A 621 -42.25 11.28 -1.51
CA PHE A 621 -41.73 10.64 -0.31
C PHE A 621 -41.59 11.62 0.87
N VAL A 622 -41.02 12.82 0.66
CA VAL A 622 -40.94 13.86 1.71
C VAL A 622 -42.33 14.30 2.17
N LYS A 623 -43.27 14.52 1.24
CA LYS A 623 -44.67 14.88 1.54
C LYS A 623 -45.41 13.77 2.32
N ALA A 624 -45.04 12.51 2.11
CA ALA A 624 -45.57 11.35 2.84
C ALA A 624 -44.88 11.10 4.20
N ALA A 625 -43.75 11.75 4.50
CA ALA A 625 -42.85 11.35 5.59
C ALA A 625 -43.52 11.25 6.98
N ARG A 626 -44.54 12.07 7.27
CA ARG A 626 -45.32 11.95 8.51
C ARG A 626 -46.06 10.61 8.60
N LYS A 627 -46.74 10.16 7.53
CA LYS A 627 -47.40 8.84 7.49
C LYS A 627 -46.39 7.70 7.69
N ILE A 628 -45.19 7.85 7.13
CA ILE A 628 -44.12 6.85 7.23
C ILE A 628 -43.59 6.78 8.67
N LYS A 629 -43.32 7.91 9.33
CA LYS A 629 -43.00 7.96 10.78
C LYS A 629 -44.12 7.39 11.65
N ASP A 630 -45.37 7.79 11.39
CA ASP A 630 -46.56 7.27 12.08
C ASP A 630 -46.76 5.75 11.87
N PHE A 631 -46.18 5.15 10.83
CA PHE A 631 -46.15 3.70 10.58
C PHE A 631 -44.99 3.02 11.30
N VAL A 632 -43.76 3.56 11.20
CA VAL A 632 -42.56 3.03 11.87
C VAL A 632 -42.78 3.00 13.39
N ALA A 633 -43.16 4.11 14.02
CA ALA A 633 -43.36 4.18 15.47
C ALA A 633 -44.35 3.10 16.01
N LYS A 634 -45.30 2.65 15.18
CA LYS A 634 -46.30 1.61 15.50
C LYS A 634 -45.85 0.17 15.21
N GLY A 635 -44.56 -0.06 14.94
CA GLY A 635 -44.01 -1.39 14.61
C GLY A 635 -43.76 -1.62 13.12
N GLY A 636 -43.95 -0.62 12.27
CA GLY A 636 -43.68 -0.72 10.84
C GLY A 636 -42.19 -0.89 10.52
N ARG A 637 -41.88 -1.74 9.54
CA ARG A 637 -40.52 -1.90 8.98
C ARG A 637 -40.43 -1.16 7.64
N VAL A 638 -39.37 -0.38 7.46
CA VAL A 638 -39.05 0.31 6.20
C VAL A 638 -37.65 -0.08 5.76
N ILE A 639 -37.48 -0.50 4.51
CA ILE A 639 -36.17 -0.56 3.85
C ILE A 639 -36.01 0.68 2.98
N VAL A 640 -34.88 1.37 3.10
CA VAL A 640 -34.43 2.38 2.15
C VAL A 640 -33.20 1.84 1.43
N LEU A 641 -33.37 1.50 0.15
CA LEU A 641 -32.25 1.13 -0.72
C LEU A 641 -31.42 2.38 -1.06
N ARG A 642 -30.28 2.20 -1.72
CA ARG A 642 -29.30 3.29 -1.97
C ARG A 642 -29.95 4.49 -2.65
N GLN A 643 -29.75 5.65 -2.02
CA GLN A 643 -30.05 6.96 -2.57
C GLN A 643 -28.72 7.67 -2.87
N ASP A 644 -28.57 8.25 -4.05
CA ASP A 644 -27.42 9.09 -4.36
C ASP A 644 -27.41 10.40 -3.55
N SER A 645 -26.34 11.19 -3.67
CA SER A 645 -26.22 12.47 -2.98
C SER A 645 -27.25 13.55 -3.35
N LEU A 646 -28.10 13.34 -4.38
CA LEU A 646 -29.27 14.21 -4.65
C LEU A 646 -30.52 13.73 -3.88
N HIS A 647 -30.72 12.42 -3.77
CA HIS A 647 -31.91 11.82 -3.16
C HIS A 647 -31.76 11.55 -1.65
N LEU A 648 -30.54 11.27 -1.16
CA LEU A 648 -30.31 10.94 0.25
C LEU A 648 -30.71 12.05 1.25
N PRO A 649 -30.55 13.36 0.97
CA PRO A 649 -31.08 14.42 1.83
C PRO A 649 -32.58 14.31 2.12
N ASN A 650 -33.37 13.74 1.21
CA ASN A 650 -34.81 13.54 1.41
C ASN A 650 -35.12 12.44 2.43
N VAL A 651 -34.26 11.43 2.58
CA VAL A 651 -34.40 10.34 3.57
C VAL A 651 -34.48 10.90 5.00
N ASN A 652 -33.79 12.01 5.27
CA ASN A 652 -33.83 12.69 6.56
C ASN A 652 -35.21 13.17 6.99
N ALA A 653 -36.21 13.23 6.10
CA ALA A 653 -37.59 13.51 6.46
C ALA A 653 -38.20 12.40 7.36
N ILE A 654 -37.86 11.12 7.12
CA ILE A 654 -38.42 9.98 7.88
C ILE A 654 -37.57 9.54 9.07
N LEU A 655 -36.37 10.10 9.25
CA LEU A 655 -35.43 9.69 10.31
C LEU A 655 -35.51 10.59 11.55
N ASN A 656 -35.06 10.05 12.68
CA ASN A 656 -34.85 10.78 13.93
C ASN A 656 -33.38 11.25 14.04
N TYR A 657 -32.44 10.42 13.58
CA TYR A 657 -31.02 10.77 13.46
C TYR A 657 -30.64 10.88 11.99
N LYS A 658 -30.19 12.07 11.59
CA LYS A 658 -29.92 12.43 10.20
C LYS A 658 -28.65 11.80 9.64
N LEU A 659 -28.70 11.58 8.33
CA LEU A 659 -27.61 11.14 7.48
C LEU A 659 -26.96 12.33 6.77
N GLN A 660 -25.65 12.23 6.58
CA GLN A 660 -24.83 13.08 5.72
C GLN A 660 -24.06 12.20 4.74
N ASN A 661 -24.01 12.60 3.46
CA ASN A 661 -23.13 11.99 2.46
C ASN A 661 -21.78 12.71 2.39
N SER A 662 -20.75 11.98 1.97
CA SER A 662 -19.49 12.59 1.54
C SER A 662 -19.58 13.03 0.09
N THR A 663 -18.84 14.09 -0.27
CA THR A 663 -18.58 14.46 -1.66
C THR A 663 -17.28 13.85 -2.20
N VAL A 664 -16.50 13.15 -1.36
CA VAL A 664 -15.26 12.49 -1.77
C VAL A 664 -15.58 11.16 -2.44
N ASP A 665 -15.09 11.00 -3.66
CA ASP A 665 -15.12 9.76 -4.42
C ASP A 665 -13.78 9.03 -4.31
N ILE A 666 -13.76 7.70 -4.17
CA ILE A 666 -12.49 6.95 -4.25
C ILE A 666 -11.96 6.85 -5.68
N ASP A 667 -12.81 6.99 -6.70
CA ASP A 667 -12.43 6.94 -8.11
C ASP A 667 -11.99 8.30 -8.68
N ASP A 668 -12.09 9.39 -7.92
CA ASP A 668 -11.38 10.65 -8.21
C ASP A 668 -10.46 11.07 -7.04
N PRO A 669 -9.36 10.32 -6.80
CA PRO A 669 -8.55 10.51 -5.62
C PRO A 669 -7.50 11.62 -5.83
N VAL A 670 -7.94 12.86 -5.67
CA VAL A 670 -7.10 14.07 -5.53
C VAL A 670 -5.86 13.77 -4.67
N TYR A 671 -4.68 14.25 -5.05
CA TYR A 671 -3.45 14.06 -4.27
C TYR A 671 -2.94 15.36 -3.61
N PRO A 672 -2.68 15.38 -2.29
CA PRO A 672 -2.86 14.29 -1.31
C PRO A 672 -4.35 13.96 -1.08
N VAL A 673 -4.61 12.68 -0.80
CA VAL A 673 -5.98 12.14 -0.60
C VAL A 673 -6.68 12.85 0.56
N SER A 674 -7.99 13.05 0.43
CA SER A 674 -8.81 13.70 1.46
C SER A 674 -8.69 13.02 2.84
N SER A 675 -8.85 13.81 3.90
CA SER A 675 -9.06 13.31 5.26
C SER A 675 -10.52 12.98 5.58
N THR A 676 -11.45 13.34 4.69
CA THR A 676 -12.87 12.98 4.79
C THR A 676 -13.06 11.58 4.21
N ALA A 677 -13.81 10.72 4.91
CA ALA A 677 -14.17 9.41 4.40
C ALA A 677 -14.95 9.50 3.08
N PRO A 678 -14.78 8.56 2.14
CA PRO A 678 -15.44 8.58 0.83
C PRO A 678 -16.91 8.16 0.91
N ARG A 679 -17.66 8.45 -0.17
CA ARG A 679 -19.05 8.02 -0.40
C ARG A 679 -19.20 6.60 -0.94
N ASN A 680 -18.13 6.04 -1.49
CA ASN A 680 -18.11 4.74 -2.17
C ASN A 680 -16.96 3.85 -1.68
N GLY A 681 -17.08 2.53 -1.89
CA GLY A 681 -16.20 1.54 -1.26
C GLY A 681 -16.25 0.14 -1.88
N TYR A 682 -15.05 -0.42 -2.10
CA TYR A 682 -14.79 -1.76 -2.64
C TYR A 682 -14.48 -2.82 -1.53
N TYR A 683 -14.81 -2.51 -0.27
CA TYR A 683 -14.66 -3.43 0.84
C TYR A 683 -15.64 -3.06 1.97
N VAL A 684 -16.71 -3.84 2.14
CA VAL A 684 -17.62 -3.72 3.28
C VAL A 684 -17.22 -4.72 4.36
N ASN A 685 -17.08 -4.23 5.58
CA ASN A 685 -16.90 -5.05 6.78
C ASN A 685 -18.27 -5.25 7.43
N PRO A 686 -18.74 -6.50 7.60
CA PRO A 686 -19.93 -6.78 8.41
C PRO A 686 -19.56 -6.65 9.89
N GLU A 687 -20.21 -5.73 10.60
CA GLU A 687 -20.05 -5.54 12.04
C GLU A 687 -20.74 -6.66 12.83
N ARG A 688 -21.84 -7.18 12.28
CA ARG A 688 -22.59 -8.29 12.85
C ARG A 688 -22.69 -9.39 11.79
N PRO A 689 -21.63 -10.19 11.56
CA PRO A 689 -21.60 -11.19 10.49
C PRO A 689 -22.70 -12.26 10.62
N GLU A 690 -23.08 -12.62 11.85
CA GLU A 690 -24.20 -13.52 12.15
C GLU A 690 -25.60 -12.88 11.95
N HIS A 691 -25.70 -11.62 11.54
CA HIS A 691 -26.99 -10.95 11.36
C HIS A 691 -27.72 -11.50 10.11
N PRO A 692 -29.05 -11.73 10.15
CA PRO A 692 -29.78 -12.40 9.08
C PRO A 692 -29.58 -11.81 7.67
N VAL A 693 -29.32 -10.51 7.54
CA VAL A 693 -29.03 -9.86 6.24
C VAL A 693 -27.81 -10.46 5.53
N PHE A 694 -26.82 -10.97 6.27
CA PHE A 694 -25.61 -11.60 5.73
C PHE A 694 -25.70 -13.12 5.63
N TYR A 695 -26.85 -13.75 5.90
CA TYR A 695 -26.94 -15.20 5.91
C TYR A 695 -26.63 -15.84 4.53
N GLY A 696 -25.56 -16.64 4.49
CA GLY A 696 -24.99 -17.23 3.27
C GLY A 696 -23.94 -16.36 2.55
N ILE A 697 -23.57 -15.20 3.10
CA ILE A 697 -22.61 -14.25 2.53
C ILE A 697 -21.37 -14.18 3.43
N THR A 698 -20.18 -14.44 2.88
CA THR A 698 -18.91 -14.28 3.63
C THR A 698 -18.35 -12.86 3.46
N ARG A 699 -17.43 -12.45 4.36
CA ARG A 699 -16.75 -11.15 4.28
C ARG A 699 -16.04 -10.90 2.95
N GLU A 700 -15.44 -11.92 2.32
CA GLU A 700 -14.80 -11.76 1.00
C GLU A 700 -15.82 -11.66 -0.16
N ASN A 701 -17.08 -12.06 0.03
CA ASN A 701 -18.15 -11.78 -0.95
C ASN A 701 -18.57 -10.31 -0.94
N LEU A 702 -18.31 -9.56 0.14
CA LEU A 702 -18.63 -8.15 0.32
C LEU A 702 -17.50 -7.19 -0.11
N LYS A 703 -16.57 -7.69 -0.91
CA LYS A 703 -15.38 -7.00 -1.39
C LYS A 703 -15.64 -6.31 -2.73
N VAL A 704 -15.46 -7.02 -3.84
CA VAL A 704 -15.70 -6.52 -5.20
C VAL A 704 -16.87 -7.29 -5.80
N TRP A 705 -17.77 -6.57 -6.46
CA TRP A 705 -18.95 -7.10 -7.15
C TRP A 705 -18.80 -7.00 -8.66
N SER A 706 -19.65 -7.71 -9.38
CA SER A 706 -19.62 -7.73 -10.85
C SER A 706 -20.08 -6.41 -11.46
N ASP A 707 -19.35 -5.99 -12.50
CA ASP A 707 -19.70 -4.87 -13.36
C ASP A 707 -20.97 -5.19 -14.17
N TYR A 708 -21.87 -4.23 -14.23
CA TYR A 708 -23.09 -4.28 -15.04
C TYR A 708 -23.03 -3.32 -16.26
N SER A 709 -21.93 -2.58 -16.42
CA SER A 709 -21.77 -1.57 -17.49
C SER A 709 -21.08 -2.10 -18.76
N ASN A 710 -20.61 -3.35 -18.73
CA ASN A 710 -19.77 -3.98 -19.75
C ASN A 710 -18.48 -3.19 -20.00
N TRP A 711 -17.83 -2.73 -18.93
CA TRP A 711 -16.60 -1.94 -18.97
C TRP A 711 -15.37 -2.81 -19.32
N ASN A 712 -14.36 -2.20 -19.94
CA ASN A 712 -13.03 -2.79 -20.14
C ASN A 712 -11.94 -1.70 -20.14
N GLU A 713 -10.68 -2.10 -20.01
CA GLU A 713 -9.52 -1.21 -19.85
C GLU A 713 -9.36 -0.13 -20.96
N SER A 714 -9.98 -0.29 -22.14
CA SER A 714 -9.96 0.71 -23.22
C SER A 714 -10.94 1.88 -23.02
N LYS A 715 -11.98 1.71 -22.18
CA LYS A 715 -13.06 2.69 -22.01
C LYS A 715 -12.73 3.74 -20.94
N PRO A 716 -13.03 5.03 -21.14
CA PRO A 716 -12.82 6.04 -20.11
C PRO A 716 -13.66 5.77 -18.85
N GLY A 717 -13.31 6.42 -17.74
CA GLY A 717 -13.93 6.16 -16.43
C GLY A 717 -13.54 4.80 -15.86
N MET A 718 -14.37 4.29 -14.93
CA MET A 718 -14.08 3.16 -14.05
C MET A 718 -15.17 2.08 -14.12
N PRO A 719 -14.83 0.78 -13.95
CA PRO A 719 -15.80 -0.31 -13.95
C PRO A 719 -16.70 -0.25 -12.72
N GLN A 720 -17.98 -0.61 -12.86
CA GLN A 720 -18.97 -0.49 -11.79
C GLN A 720 -18.91 -1.70 -10.86
N ILE A 721 -17.81 -1.84 -10.11
CA ILE A 721 -17.46 -3.04 -9.34
C ILE A 721 -17.52 -2.87 -7.80
N TYR A 722 -17.88 -1.69 -7.32
CA TYR A 722 -17.95 -1.39 -5.89
C TYR A 722 -19.33 -1.73 -5.32
N PRO A 723 -19.42 -2.51 -4.21
CA PRO A 723 -20.69 -2.75 -3.53
C PRO A 723 -21.37 -1.47 -3.05
N VAL A 724 -20.58 -0.53 -2.50
CA VAL A 724 -21.06 0.77 -2.03
C VAL A 724 -20.73 1.83 -3.07
N THR A 725 -21.75 2.49 -3.60
CA THR A 725 -21.59 3.66 -4.49
C THR A 725 -22.08 4.97 -3.83
N ASP A 726 -23.01 4.91 -2.88
CA ASP A 726 -23.43 6.02 -2.02
C ASP A 726 -23.77 5.56 -0.60
N GLY A 727 -22.75 5.34 0.22
CA GLY A 727 -22.87 5.13 1.66
C GLY A 727 -22.81 6.44 2.44
N PHE A 728 -23.20 6.37 3.72
CA PHE A 728 -23.56 7.54 4.53
C PHE A 728 -22.82 7.58 5.88
N MET A 729 -22.88 8.72 6.56
CA MET A 729 -22.47 8.90 7.94
C MET A 729 -23.63 9.51 8.75
N PHE A 730 -23.64 9.34 10.07
CA PHE A 730 -24.63 10.01 10.93
C PHE A 730 -24.13 11.39 11.36
N GLU A 731 -25.01 12.39 11.44
CA GLU A 731 -24.66 13.76 11.91
C GLU A 731 -24.28 13.76 13.40
N ASN A 732 -25.08 13.09 14.23
CA ASN A 732 -24.85 12.98 15.67
C ASN A 732 -24.09 11.68 16.00
N ARG A 733 -22.94 11.77 16.68
CA ARG A 733 -22.17 10.58 17.09
C ARG A 733 -22.88 9.73 18.14
N ASP A 734 -23.58 10.35 19.08
CA ASP A 734 -24.28 9.65 20.17
C ASP A 734 -25.52 8.89 19.68
N ALA A 735 -25.93 9.07 18.43
CA ALA A 735 -27.04 8.36 17.79
C ALA A 735 -26.85 6.84 17.72
N VAL A 736 -25.62 6.31 17.86
CA VAL A 736 -25.36 4.87 17.82
C VAL A 736 -26.01 4.08 18.97
N GLY A 737 -26.53 4.77 20.01
CA GLY A 737 -27.42 4.16 20.99
C GLY A 737 -28.81 3.74 20.47
N ASP A 738 -29.22 4.23 19.31
CA ASP A 738 -30.51 3.93 18.67
C ASP A 738 -30.35 3.31 17.25
N ILE A 739 -29.11 2.96 16.88
CA ILE A 739 -28.75 2.47 15.54
C ILE A 739 -27.93 1.19 15.63
N ALA A 740 -28.43 0.10 15.04
CA ALA A 740 -27.62 -1.07 14.76
C ALA A 740 -26.81 -0.83 13.48
N ILE A 741 -25.52 -0.48 13.58
CA ILE A 741 -24.62 -0.53 12.43
C ILE A 741 -24.35 -2.00 12.11
N LEU A 742 -24.67 -2.41 10.88
CA LEU A 742 -24.59 -3.80 10.42
C LEU A 742 -23.38 -4.01 9.49
N GLY A 743 -23.03 -3.01 8.68
CA GLY A 743 -21.81 -3.02 7.88
C GLY A 743 -21.30 -1.62 7.52
N ASN A 744 -19.98 -1.48 7.47
CA ASN A 744 -19.25 -0.21 7.31
C ASN A 744 -17.96 -0.40 6.49
N TYR A 745 -17.34 0.70 6.07
CA TYR A 745 -16.23 0.72 5.11
C TYR A 745 -15.30 1.93 5.28
N ALA A 746 -14.26 1.98 4.45
CA ALA A 746 -13.19 2.99 4.43
C ALA A 746 -12.32 3.05 5.72
N SER A 747 -11.37 3.99 5.72
CA SER A 747 -10.30 4.15 6.72
C SER A 747 -10.83 4.18 8.16
N GLY A 748 -10.61 3.09 8.90
CA GLY A 748 -11.12 2.98 10.27
C GLY A 748 -12.66 2.97 10.33
N LEU A 749 -13.33 2.36 9.34
CA LEU A 749 -14.76 2.03 9.37
C LEU A 749 -15.73 3.23 9.54
N GLN A 750 -15.31 4.43 9.13
CA GLN A 750 -16.04 5.68 9.35
C GLN A 750 -17.35 5.80 8.56
N SER A 751 -17.39 5.27 7.32
CA SER A 751 -18.56 5.35 6.46
C SER A 751 -19.42 4.08 6.61
N VAL A 752 -20.74 4.23 6.60
CA VAL A 752 -21.71 3.16 6.82
C VAL A 752 -22.29 2.68 5.50
N ALA A 753 -22.31 1.35 5.30
CA ALA A 753 -22.87 0.68 4.13
C ALA A 753 -24.28 0.12 4.41
N LEU A 754 -24.51 -0.37 5.63
CA LEU A 754 -25.77 -0.92 6.09
C LEU A 754 -25.97 -0.64 7.58
N ALA A 755 -27.12 -0.06 7.96
CA ALA A 755 -27.50 0.15 9.35
C ALA A 755 -29.01 0.18 9.53
N GLU A 756 -29.49 -0.10 10.73
CA GLU A 756 -30.91 -0.06 11.08
C GLU A 756 -31.13 0.96 12.21
N GLN A 757 -31.95 1.98 11.95
CA GLN A 757 -32.35 2.99 12.94
C GLN A 757 -33.71 2.60 13.54
N PHE A 758 -33.82 2.62 14.86
CA PHE A 758 -35.01 2.18 15.59
C PHE A 758 -35.89 3.37 16.02
N ASP A 759 -37.20 3.27 15.84
CA ASP A 759 -38.17 4.29 16.26
C ASP A 759 -39.49 3.64 16.70
N GLY A 760 -39.93 3.97 17.92
CA GLY A 760 -41.00 3.24 18.61
C GLY A 760 -40.73 1.73 18.66
N ALA A 761 -41.68 0.93 18.15
CA ALA A 761 -41.50 -0.52 17.98
C ALA A 761 -40.93 -0.93 16.59
N GLY A 762 -40.88 0.01 15.65
CA GLY A 762 -40.45 -0.22 14.27
C GLY A 762 -38.99 0.15 14.01
N SER A 763 -38.63 0.11 12.74
CA SER A 763 -37.27 0.46 12.30
C SER A 763 -37.18 0.82 10.82
N VAL A 764 -36.11 1.56 10.49
CA VAL A 764 -35.71 1.90 9.12
C VAL A 764 -34.35 1.27 8.84
N LEU A 765 -34.31 0.28 7.94
CA LEU A 765 -33.09 -0.36 7.43
C LEU A 765 -32.55 0.46 6.26
N LEU A 766 -31.39 1.08 6.46
CA LEU A 766 -30.72 2.01 5.55
C LEU A 766 -29.56 1.29 4.84
N CYS A 767 -29.58 1.29 3.50
CA CYS A 767 -28.58 0.63 2.67
C CYS A 767 -27.93 1.61 1.68
N GLY A 768 -26.60 1.73 1.69
CA GLY A 768 -25.81 2.50 0.72
C GLY A 768 -25.21 1.65 -0.41
N MET A 769 -25.52 0.35 -0.43
CA MET A 769 -25.05 -0.57 -1.46
C MET A 769 -25.97 -0.59 -2.67
N ASP A 770 -25.37 -0.66 -3.86
CA ASP A 770 -26.06 -0.71 -5.15
C ASP A 770 -26.42 -2.17 -5.49
N LEU A 771 -27.69 -2.48 -5.26
CA LEU A 771 -28.28 -3.81 -5.35
C LEU A 771 -29.17 -3.93 -6.59
N ALA A 772 -29.87 -2.87 -6.95
CA ALA A 772 -30.88 -2.89 -8.01
C ALA A 772 -30.25 -3.09 -9.41
N ASN A 773 -29.11 -2.45 -9.69
CA ASN A 773 -28.45 -2.60 -10.99
C ASN A 773 -27.72 -3.96 -11.13
N ARG A 774 -27.59 -4.74 -10.04
CA ARG A 774 -26.92 -6.06 -10.01
C ARG A 774 -27.85 -7.25 -9.76
N ALA A 775 -29.11 -7.04 -9.44
CA ALA A 775 -30.07 -8.10 -9.12
C ALA A 775 -30.30 -9.04 -10.32
N GLY A 776 -29.95 -10.32 -10.15
CA GLY A 776 -29.96 -11.33 -11.21
C GLY A 776 -28.66 -11.44 -12.02
N ALA A 777 -27.68 -10.55 -11.82
CA ALA A 777 -26.35 -10.61 -12.43
C ALA A 777 -25.26 -11.00 -11.41
N ASP A 778 -25.19 -10.30 -10.28
CA ASP A 778 -24.29 -10.65 -9.16
C ASP A 778 -25.06 -11.50 -8.13
N PRO A 779 -24.63 -12.74 -7.83
CA PRO A 779 -25.30 -13.61 -6.85
C PRO A 779 -25.26 -13.06 -5.42
N VAL A 780 -24.21 -12.31 -5.04
CA VAL A 780 -24.04 -11.77 -3.68
C VAL A 780 -24.98 -10.59 -3.46
N ALA A 781 -25.01 -9.63 -4.38
CA ALA A 781 -25.94 -8.49 -4.32
C ALA A 781 -27.40 -8.98 -4.32
N SER A 782 -27.70 -9.98 -5.16
CA SER A 782 -29.01 -10.65 -5.22
C SER A 782 -29.37 -11.34 -3.89
N ARG A 783 -28.42 -12.05 -3.26
CA ARG A 783 -28.64 -12.71 -1.96
C ARG A 783 -28.87 -11.70 -0.84
N LEU A 784 -28.08 -10.62 -0.80
CA LEU A 784 -28.21 -9.58 0.22
C LEU A 784 -29.57 -8.89 0.15
N LEU A 785 -30.03 -8.56 -1.05
CA LEU A 785 -31.36 -7.99 -1.28
C LEU A 785 -32.48 -8.94 -0.80
N THR A 786 -32.42 -10.23 -1.15
CA THR A 786 -33.40 -11.23 -0.65
C THR A 786 -33.36 -11.37 0.87
N ASN A 787 -32.17 -11.45 1.48
CA ASN A 787 -32.03 -11.56 2.93
C ASN A 787 -32.59 -10.34 3.67
N MET A 788 -32.41 -9.13 3.14
CA MET A 788 -32.98 -7.89 3.70
C MET A 788 -34.52 -7.92 3.68
N LEU A 789 -35.13 -8.41 2.59
CA LEU A 789 -36.58 -8.60 2.52
C LEU A 789 -37.07 -9.66 3.51
N GLU A 790 -36.39 -10.80 3.61
CA GLU A 790 -36.77 -11.86 4.56
C GLU A 790 -36.69 -11.37 6.01
N TYR A 791 -35.63 -10.61 6.34
CA TYR A 791 -35.47 -9.95 7.64
C TYR A 791 -36.61 -8.96 7.93
N SER A 792 -36.80 -7.93 7.10
CA SER A 792 -37.83 -6.89 7.33
C SER A 792 -39.28 -7.39 7.16
N SER A 793 -39.49 -8.61 6.68
CA SER A 793 -40.83 -9.23 6.67
C SER A 793 -41.26 -9.78 8.04
N LYS A 794 -40.32 -9.97 8.98
CA LYS A 794 -40.57 -10.57 10.30
C LYS A 794 -40.99 -9.51 11.32
N PRO A 795 -41.87 -9.84 12.29
CA PRO A 795 -42.24 -8.91 13.35
C PRO A 795 -41.11 -8.74 14.38
N ASP A 796 -40.35 -9.81 14.62
CA ASP A 796 -39.38 -10.03 15.67
C ASP A 796 -37.96 -10.28 15.14
N GLY A 797 -36.98 -10.51 16.04
CA GLY A 797 -35.57 -10.67 15.69
C GLY A 797 -34.81 -9.38 15.33
N HIS A 798 -35.48 -8.23 15.37
CA HIS A 798 -34.91 -6.90 15.12
C HIS A 798 -34.11 -6.39 16.33
N GLU A 799 -32.87 -6.87 16.47
CA GLU A 799 -32.03 -6.66 17.65
C GLU A 799 -31.17 -5.40 17.56
N ARG A 800 -31.58 -4.33 18.25
CA ARG A 800 -30.84 -3.06 18.31
C ARG A 800 -29.40 -3.24 18.79
N TYR A 801 -29.18 -3.99 19.88
CA TYR A 801 -27.86 -4.16 20.48
C TYR A 801 -27.25 -5.54 20.24
N GLN A 802 -25.93 -5.58 20.09
CA GLN A 802 -25.18 -6.84 20.02
C GLN A 802 -25.19 -7.55 21.38
N LEU A 803 -25.41 -8.87 21.38
CA LEU A 803 -25.34 -9.69 22.58
C LEU A 803 -23.88 -9.96 22.96
N VAL A 804 -23.57 -9.74 24.23
CA VAL A 804 -22.25 -9.99 24.84
C VAL A 804 -22.41 -11.09 25.90
N THR A 805 -22.04 -12.32 25.55
CA THR A 805 -22.08 -13.50 26.45
C THR A 805 -20.72 -13.87 27.03
N SER A 806 -19.66 -13.13 26.68
CA SER A 806 -18.27 -13.35 27.06
C SER A 806 -17.59 -12.00 27.33
N PRO A 807 -16.44 -11.94 28.01
CA PRO A 807 -15.67 -10.71 28.14
C PRO A 807 -15.34 -10.08 26.78
N ILE A 808 -15.42 -8.75 26.71
CA ILE A 808 -14.87 -7.94 25.63
C ILE A 808 -13.39 -7.73 25.96
N ILE A 809 -12.49 -8.27 25.15
CA ILE A 809 -11.04 -8.06 25.28
C ILE A 809 -10.66 -6.93 24.33
N TRP A 810 -10.47 -5.73 24.88
CA TRP A 810 -10.30 -4.52 24.08
C TRP A 810 -8.99 -4.59 23.28
N GLY A 811 -9.05 -4.28 21.99
CA GLY A 811 -7.96 -4.51 21.03
C GLY A 811 -7.91 -5.93 20.44
N GLU A 812 -8.71 -6.87 20.90
CA GLU A 812 -8.98 -8.13 20.19
C GLU A 812 -10.28 -7.98 19.39
N TYR A 813 -10.11 -7.53 18.15
CA TYR A 813 -11.17 -7.09 17.24
C TYR A 813 -12.38 -8.04 17.13
N GLU A 814 -12.18 -9.35 17.27
CA GLU A 814 -13.25 -10.35 17.27
C GLU A 814 -14.29 -10.17 18.38
N THR A 815 -13.87 -9.72 19.56
CA THR A 815 -14.74 -9.48 20.72
C THR A 815 -15.42 -8.10 20.66
N GLU A 816 -14.93 -7.22 19.78
CA GLU A 816 -15.41 -5.85 19.58
C GLU A 816 -16.48 -5.74 18.47
N LYS A 817 -16.74 -6.84 17.73
CA LYS A 817 -17.67 -6.88 16.57
C LYS A 817 -19.08 -6.40 16.93
N GLY A 818 -19.57 -5.37 16.23
CA GLY A 818 -20.90 -4.80 16.50
C GLY A 818 -21.00 -4.00 17.80
N ILE A 819 -19.88 -3.78 18.49
CA ILE A 819 -19.73 -2.94 19.70
C ILE A 819 -18.89 -1.68 19.37
N VAL A 820 -17.78 -1.82 18.63
CA VAL A 820 -16.84 -0.72 18.33
C VAL A 820 -16.98 -0.22 16.89
N THR A 821 -17.85 0.77 16.70
CA THR A 821 -18.02 1.47 15.42
C THR A 821 -17.02 2.64 15.28
N ASP A 822 -15.74 2.35 15.56
CA ASP A 822 -14.58 3.27 15.62
C ASP A 822 -14.93 4.71 16.05
N TYR A 823 -14.89 5.66 15.13
CA TYR A 823 -15.09 7.11 15.29
C TYR A 823 -16.35 7.51 16.06
N TYR A 824 -17.42 6.70 16.00
CA TYR A 824 -18.66 6.94 16.73
C TYR A 824 -18.54 6.51 18.21
N SER A 825 -17.83 5.42 18.50
CA SER A 825 -17.62 4.91 19.85
C SER A 825 -16.66 5.78 20.69
N GLY A 826 -15.80 6.57 20.06
CA GLY A 826 -14.76 7.35 20.75
C GLY A 826 -13.57 6.54 21.28
N PHE A 827 -13.60 5.20 21.15
CA PHE A 827 -12.48 4.34 21.49
C PHE A 827 -11.37 4.39 20.43
N LEU A 828 -10.16 4.78 20.82
CA LEU A 828 -8.97 4.62 19.98
C LEU A 828 -8.14 3.40 20.44
N VAL A 829 -7.62 2.59 19.51
CA VAL A 829 -6.74 1.47 19.86
C VAL A 829 -5.48 1.94 20.58
N ASN A 830 -5.10 1.22 21.64
CA ASN A 830 -3.80 1.33 22.27
C ASN A 830 -2.84 0.36 21.59
N SER A 831 -1.83 0.90 20.91
CA SER A 831 -0.79 0.10 20.27
C SER A 831 0.46 0.06 21.14
N THR A 832 0.93 -1.14 21.50
CA THR A 832 2.13 -1.31 22.33
C THR A 832 3.24 -2.09 21.59
N PRO A 833 4.53 -1.72 21.79
CA PRO A 833 5.64 -2.40 21.15
C PRO A 833 5.90 -3.80 21.74
N ARG A 834 5.90 -4.83 20.90
CA ARG A 834 6.55 -6.13 21.16
C ARG A 834 8.04 -5.96 20.87
N ILE A 835 8.85 -5.91 21.92
CA ILE A 835 10.32 -5.81 21.84
C ILE A 835 10.90 -7.23 21.99
N PRO A 836 11.64 -7.76 20.99
CA PRO A 836 12.34 -9.04 21.14
C PRO A 836 13.41 -8.98 22.23
N ALA A 837 13.51 -10.00 23.06
CA ALA A 837 14.39 -10.05 24.24
C ALA A 837 15.90 -10.03 23.95
N TYR A 838 16.31 -10.10 22.68
CA TYR A 838 17.71 -10.28 22.25
C TYR A 838 18.41 -8.99 21.75
N ASN A 839 17.68 -7.91 21.54
CA ASN A 839 18.29 -6.62 21.15
C ASN A 839 18.94 -5.92 22.35
N ASP A 840 19.89 -5.02 22.13
CA ASP A 840 20.41 -4.07 23.16
C ASP A 840 19.41 -2.92 23.49
N LEU A 841 18.20 -2.98 22.93
CA LEU A 841 17.11 -2.04 23.16
C LEU A 841 16.52 -1.98 24.60
N PRO A 842 16.69 -2.96 25.51
CA PRO A 842 16.26 -2.83 26.92
C PRO A 842 16.84 -1.64 27.68
N LYS A 843 17.89 -0.99 27.16
CA LYS A 843 18.42 0.29 27.67
C LYS A 843 17.58 1.52 27.23
N GLN A 844 16.46 1.32 26.51
CA GLN A 844 15.59 2.39 26.00
C GLN A 844 14.16 2.25 26.54
N GLU A 845 13.81 3.13 27.48
CA GLU A 845 12.48 3.21 28.10
C GLU A 845 11.34 3.35 27.08
N ILE A 846 10.18 2.75 27.35
CA ILE A 846 8.94 3.01 26.61
C ILE A 846 8.44 4.41 26.98
N VAL A 847 8.49 5.33 26.03
CA VAL A 847 8.04 6.71 26.21
C VAL A 847 6.55 6.79 25.91
N VAL A 848 5.75 7.12 26.92
CA VAL A 848 4.33 7.47 26.78
C VAL A 848 4.20 8.97 26.54
N THR A 849 3.53 9.38 25.46
CA THR A 849 3.28 10.81 25.18
C THR A 849 2.08 11.33 25.98
N LYS A 850 1.89 12.66 26.02
CA LYS A 850 0.72 13.28 26.67
C LYS A 850 -0.62 12.84 26.05
N GLU A 851 -0.60 12.42 24.78
CA GLU A 851 -1.74 11.87 24.03
C GLU A 851 -1.91 10.35 24.19
N GLY A 852 -1.07 9.68 24.99
CA GLY A 852 -1.14 8.25 25.28
C GLY A 852 -0.49 7.32 24.26
N TYR A 853 0.31 7.83 23.33
CA TYR A 853 1.06 6.98 22.40
C TYR A 853 2.32 6.41 23.06
N GLN A 854 2.58 5.11 22.90
CA GLN A 854 3.67 4.40 23.58
C GLN A 854 4.78 4.03 22.59
N PHE A 855 5.96 4.65 22.66
CA PHE A 855 7.06 4.42 21.72
C PHE A 855 8.27 3.74 22.37
N ALA A 856 8.79 2.69 21.73
CA ALA A 856 10.08 2.10 22.09
C ALA A 856 11.22 2.89 21.43
N GLY A 857 12.20 3.36 22.21
CA GLY A 857 13.41 4.01 21.67
C GLY A 857 13.48 5.54 21.82
N GLY A 858 12.72 6.14 22.73
CA GLY A 858 12.75 7.58 23.00
C GLY A 858 11.74 8.40 22.17
N ARG A 859 11.88 9.74 22.21
CA ARG A 859 10.96 10.69 21.54
C ARG A 859 11.16 10.75 20.02
N ARG A 860 10.89 9.66 19.30
CA ARG A 860 10.85 9.63 17.82
C ARG A 860 9.42 9.36 17.34
N SER A 861 8.70 10.43 17.03
CA SER A 861 7.41 10.37 16.36
C SER A 861 7.59 10.21 14.85
N GLY A 862 7.29 9.03 14.30
CA GLY A 862 7.14 8.85 12.85
C GLY A 862 7.80 7.58 12.28
N PHE A 863 7.02 6.91 11.42
CA PHE A 863 7.40 5.87 10.47
C PHE A 863 8.07 4.58 10.98
N ASN A 864 7.63 3.44 10.44
CA ASN A 864 8.21 2.13 10.72
C ASN A 864 9.50 1.89 9.90
N THR A 865 10.59 2.58 10.25
CA THR A 865 11.93 2.34 9.68
C THR A 865 12.63 1.09 10.25
N ARG A 866 12.04 0.45 11.28
CA ARG A 866 12.57 -0.73 11.99
C ARG A 866 11.56 -1.88 11.93
N PRO A 867 11.37 -2.56 10.78
CA PRO A 867 10.30 -3.53 10.55
C PRO A 867 10.15 -4.64 11.62
N GLY A 868 11.24 -5.09 12.25
CA GLY A 868 11.19 -6.06 13.35
C GLY A 868 10.92 -5.51 14.75
N ILE A 869 10.55 -4.24 14.92
CA ILE A 869 9.82 -3.77 16.12
C ILE A 869 8.34 -3.74 15.76
N GLN A 870 7.58 -4.72 16.24
CA GLN A 870 6.14 -4.77 15.99
C GLN A 870 5.36 -4.00 17.05
N TYR A 871 4.42 -3.17 16.61
CA TYR A 871 3.37 -2.64 17.47
C TYR A 871 2.08 -3.47 17.26
N VAL A 872 1.43 -3.86 18.35
CA VAL A 872 0.20 -4.65 18.35
C VAL A 872 -0.87 -3.97 19.21
N ALA A 873 -2.13 -4.27 18.94
CA ALA A 873 -3.25 -3.82 19.77
C ALA A 873 -3.17 -4.46 21.17
N ASN A 874 -3.52 -3.68 22.20
CA ASN A 874 -3.44 -4.03 23.61
C ASN A 874 -4.31 -3.05 24.41
N GLY A 875 -5.64 -3.24 24.36
CA GLY A 875 -6.63 -2.34 24.92
C GLY A 875 -7.15 -1.25 23.96
N ARG A 876 -8.24 -0.60 24.39
CA ARG A 876 -8.82 0.62 23.79
C ARG A 876 -8.71 1.77 24.80
N ARG A 877 -8.68 3.01 24.31
CA ARG A 877 -8.53 4.23 25.14
C ARG A 877 -9.77 5.10 24.98
N PRO A 878 -10.33 5.68 26.07
CA PRO A 878 -11.35 6.71 25.98
C PRO A 878 -10.71 7.99 25.44
N TRP A 879 -10.64 8.11 24.12
CA TRP A 879 -9.81 9.11 23.45
C TRP A 879 -10.63 10.20 22.75
N GLY A 880 -11.90 9.90 22.44
CA GLY A 880 -12.82 10.77 21.74
C GLY A 880 -13.09 12.11 22.45
N PRO A 881 -13.61 13.11 21.72
CA PRO A 881 -13.84 13.10 20.28
C PRO A 881 -12.53 13.27 19.48
N TYR A 882 -12.46 12.63 18.30
CA TYR A 882 -11.34 12.78 17.36
C TYR A 882 -11.80 12.85 15.91
N ALA A 883 -10.88 13.23 15.02
CA ALA A 883 -10.97 13.15 13.57
C ALA A 883 -9.78 12.34 13.01
N GLN A 884 -9.70 12.15 11.69
CA GLN A 884 -8.52 11.58 11.03
C GLN A 884 -7.80 12.64 10.17
N THR A 885 -6.51 12.42 9.84
CA THR A 885 -5.74 13.20 8.85
C THR A 885 -5.71 12.49 7.49
N PHE A 886 -5.00 13.06 6.50
CA PHE A 886 -4.69 12.40 5.23
C PHE A 886 -4.17 10.97 5.43
N GLY A 887 -4.89 9.97 4.92
CA GLY A 887 -4.56 8.56 5.06
C GLY A 887 -4.84 7.97 6.46
N GLY A 888 -5.67 8.62 7.27
CA GLY A 888 -6.36 7.95 8.38
C GLY A 888 -5.74 8.00 9.77
N GLN A 889 -4.63 8.72 9.97
CA GLN A 889 -4.01 8.90 11.29
C GLN A 889 -4.94 9.70 12.25
N PRO A 890 -5.14 9.27 13.52
CA PRO A 890 -5.98 10.00 14.47
C PRO A 890 -5.46 11.41 14.82
N LYS A 891 -6.39 12.38 14.87
CA LYS A 891 -6.14 13.79 15.20
C LYS A 891 -7.12 14.27 16.27
N LEU A 892 -6.62 14.86 17.35
CA LEU A 892 -7.44 15.56 18.33
C LEU A 892 -8.12 16.79 17.71
N ILE A 893 -9.39 17.03 18.08
CA ILE A 893 -10.13 18.22 17.66
C ILE A 893 -10.11 19.35 18.72
N ASP A 894 -9.62 19.03 19.91
CA ASP A 894 -9.54 19.90 21.08
C ASP A 894 -8.14 19.80 21.75
N SER A 895 -7.91 20.59 22.80
CA SER A 895 -6.66 20.65 23.57
C SER A 895 -6.70 19.89 24.91
N SER A 896 -7.77 19.14 25.20
CA SER A 896 -7.97 18.46 26.48
C SER A 896 -6.98 17.31 26.69
N THR A 897 -6.64 17.05 27.95
CA THR A 897 -6.00 15.80 28.38
C THR A 897 -7.02 14.68 28.58
N THR A 898 -8.30 14.99 28.79
CA THR A 898 -9.37 14.00 28.94
C THR A 898 -10.04 13.66 27.62
N GLY A 899 -10.53 12.43 27.52
CA GLY A 899 -11.34 11.93 26.42
C GLY A 899 -12.42 10.98 26.92
N THR A 900 -13.34 10.64 26.01
CA THR A 900 -14.53 9.84 26.29
C THR A 900 -14.71 8.74 25.25
N ALA A 901 -15.17 7.57 25.67
CA ALA A 901 -15.71 6.54 24.80
C ALA A 901 -17.02 5.96 25.35
N LYS A 902 -17.87 5.47 24.46
CA LYS A 902 -19.18 4.89 24.76
C LYS A 902 -19.40 3.61 23.96
N PHE A 903 -20.11 2.65 24.55
CA PHE A 903 -20.67 1.52 23.81
C PHE A 903 -22.03 1.11 24.37
N TRP A 904 -22.79 0.36 23.56
CA TRP A 904 -24.08 -0.20 23.90
C TRP A 904 -24.08 -1.70 23.59
N CYS A 905 -24.62 -2.51 24.49
CA CYS A 905 -24.78 -3.95 24.31
C CYS A 905 -26.09 -4.44 24.94
N ARG A 906 -26.41 -5.72 24.69
CA ARG A 906 -27.30 -6.50 25.55
C ARG A 906 -26.53 -7.66 26.18
N ILE A 907 -26.93 -8.05 27.38
CA ILE A 907 -26.28 -9.09 28.20
C ILE A 907 -27.31 -10.14 28.65
N PRO A 908 -26.86 -11.35 29.03
CA PRO A 908 -27.73 -12.38 29.63
C PRO A 908 -28.55 -11.89 30.83
N GLN A 909 -29.75 -12.43 30.99
CA GLN A 909 -30.57 -12.18 32.17
C GLN A 909 -29.90 -12.72 33.44
N GLY A 910 -29.95 -11.95 34.53
CA GLY A 910 -29.35 -12.29 35.81
C GLY A 910 -27.96 -11.68 36.04
N PHE A 911 -27.26 -11.32 34.96
CA PHE A 911 -26.01 -10.57 35.07
C PHE A 911 -26.31 -9.17 35.62
N ASN A 912 -25.61 -8.82 36.69
CA ASN A 912 -25.88 -7.67 37.57
C ASN A 912 -24.63 -6.85 37.91
N THR A 913 -23.44 -7.32 37.50
CA THR A 913 -22.17 -6.65 37.73
C THR A 913 -21.37 -6.56 36.43
N MET A 914 -20.86 -5.37 36.13
CA MET A 914 -19.85 -5.14 35.09
C MET A 914 -18.49 -4.94 35.76
N SER A 915 -17.48 -5.68 35.34
CA SER A 915 -16.10 -5.54 35.79
C SER A 915 -15.23 -5.05 34.63
N SER A 916 -14.53 -3.93 34.82
CA SER A 916 -13.66 -3.36 33.78
C SER A 916 -12.21 -3.27 34.24
N VAL A 917 -11.31 -3.95 33.53
CA VAL A 917 -9.87 -3.90 33.81
C VAL A 917 -9.28 -2.67 33.13
N VAL A 918 -8.72 -1.76 33.92
CA VAL A 918 -8.16 -0.49 33.45
C VAL A 918 -6.68 -0.36 33.85
N TRP A 919 -5.86 0.07 32.89
CA TRP A 919 -4.42 0.28 33.03
C TRP A 919 -4.08 1.76 32.90
N ASN A 920 -3.26 2.25 33.84
CA ASN A 920 -2.58 3.53 33.75
C ASN A 920 -1.11 3.31 33.31
N PRO A 921 -0.73 3.62 32.06
CA PRO A 921 0.65 3.54 31.59
C PRO A 921 1.50 4.79 31.92
N ALA A 922 0.92 5.82 32.55
CA ALA A 922 1.59 7.08 32.86
C ALA A 922 2.43 7.00 34.15
N LYS A 923 3.21 8.05 34.42
CA LYS A 923 4.14 8.14 35.58
C LYS A 923 3.50 8.83 36.79
N GLU A 924 2.29 9.35 36.64
CA GLU A 924 1.44 9.93 37.68
C GLU A 924 0.13 9.11 37.86
N PRO A 925 -0.56 9.21 39.01
CA PRO A 925 -1.90 8.65 39.18
C PRO A 925 -2.92 9.35 38.28
N LEU A 926 -3.86 8.60 37.70
CA LEU A 926 -4.91 9.09 36.80
C LEU A 926 -6.28 8.53 37.21
N SER A 927 -7.34 9.32 37.04
CA SER A 927 -8.72 8.91 37.36
C SER A 927 -9.46 8.39 36.13
N ILE A 928 -10.09 7.22 36.26
CA ILE A 928 -11.13 6.75 35.33
C ILE A 928 -12.51 7.04 35.92
N HIS A 929 -13.43 7.45 35.06
CA HIS A 929 -14.85 7.66 35.33
C HIS A 929 -15.62 6.63 34.49
N ILE A 930 -16.48 5.84 35.13
CA ILE A 930 -17.29 4.81 34.48
C ILE A 930 -18.76 5.03 34.86
N LYS A 931 -19.62 5.28 33.86
CA LYS A 931 -21.08 5.32 34.04
C LYS A 931 -21.71 4.13 33.31
N VAL A 932 -22.65 3.45 33.98
CA VAL A 932 -23.43 2.34 33.44
C VAL A 932 -24.91 2.72 33.50
N ASN A 933 -25.60 2.76 32.36
CA ASN A 933 -26.98 3.24 32.26
C ASN A 933 -27.17 4.60 32.98
N ASP A 934 -28.22 4.73 33.78
CA ASP A 934 -28.51 5.91 34.62
C ASP A 934 -28.08 5.75 36.08
N LEU A 935 -27.23 4.76 36.35
CA LEU A 935 -26.66 4.55 37.68
C LEU A 935 -25.59 5.61 38.00
N PRO A 936 -25.28 5.86 39.29
CA PRO A 936 -24.24 6.81 39.69
C PRO A 936 -22.88 6.48 39.07
N GLU A 937 -22.15 7.51 38.67
CA GLU A 937 -20.81 7.36 38.10
C GLU A 937 -19.81 6.81 39.12
N LYS A 938 -19.08 5.78 38.72
CA LYS A 938 -17.96 5.21 39.48
C LYS A 938 -16.67 5.92 39.08
N VAL A 939 -16.16 6.76 39.98
CA VAL A 939 -14.83 7.37 39.84
C VAL A 939 -13.80 6.53 40.58
N GLN A 940 -12.67 6.23 39.94
CA GLN A 940 -11.59 5.44 40.54
C GLN A 940 -10.22 5.98 40.14
N VAL A 941 -9.36 6.25 41.12
CA VAL A 941 -7.95 6.62 40.90
C VAL A 941 -7.11 5.36 40.66
N ILE A 942 -6.24 5.43 39.65
CA ILE A 942 -5.30 4.36 39.27
C ILE A 942 -3.89 4.89 39.43
N ASN A 943 -3.09 4.27 40.31
CA ASN A 943 -1.69 4.63 40.53
C ASN A 943 -0.85 4.50 39.24
N ALA A 944 0.27 5.23 39.16
CA ALA A 944 1.21 5.17 38.05
C ALA A 944 1.65 3.73 37.73
N GLY A 945 1.64 3.36 36.45
CA GLY A 945 1.89 1.97 35.98
C GLY A 945 0.80 0.93 36.34
N GLY A 946 -0.16 1.28 37.20
CA GLY A 946 -1.08 0.35 37.85
C GLY A 946 -2.15 -0.23 36.93
N ARG A 947 -2.55 -1.47 37.22
CA ARG A 947 -3.69 -2.17 36.61
C ARG A 947 -4.65 -2.59 37.71
N ILE A 948 -5.93 -2.29 37.56
CA ILE A 948 -6.98 -2.63 38.52
C ILE A 948 -8.24 -3.10 37.78
N SER A 949 -9.10 -3.86 38.44
CA SER A 949 -10.50 -3.99 38.01
C SER A 949 -11.35 -2.94 38.70
N VAL A 950 -12.36 -2.43 38.00
CA VAL A 950 -13.36 -1.49 38.52
C VAL A 950 -14.73 -2.10 38.33
N ASP A 951 -15.33 -2.53 39.43
CA ASP A 951 -16.67 -3.12 39.43
C ASP A 951 -17.76 -2.03 39.52
N CYS A 952 -18.77 -2.15 38.66
CA CYS A 952 -19.93 -1.28 38.56
C CYS A 952 -21.22 -2.13 38.54
N PRO A 953 -22.29 -1.72 39.25
CA PRO A 953 -23.57 -2.41 39.18
C PRO A 953 -24.21 -2.28 37.80
N VAL A 954 -25.05 -3.25 37.43
CA VAL A 954 -25.86 -3.28 36.22
C VAL A 954 -27.32 -3.56 36.62
N ASN A 955 -28.26 -2.79 36.05
CA ASN A 955 -29.67 -2.80 36.44
C ASN A 955 -30.64 -3.25 35.33
N ALA A 956 -30.14 -3.57 34.14
CA ALA A 956 -30.94 -3.97 32.99
C ALA A 956 -30.13 -4.86 32.03
N THR A 957 -30.81 -5.70 31.24
CA THR A 957 -30.18 -6.53 30.20
C THR A 957 -29.69 -5.71 29.00
N ASN A 958 -30.27 -4.54 28.74
CA ASN A 958 -29.71 -3.55 27.82
C ASN A 958 -28.80 -2.62 28.61
N VAL A 959 -27.57 -2.44 28.14
CA VAL A 959 -26.53 -1.69 28.85
C VAL A 959 -25.89 -0.67 27.92
N ASN A 960 -25.87 0.59 28.33
CA ASN A 960 -24.92 1.58 27.83
C ASN A 960 -23.81 1.79 28.86
N VAL A 961 -22.58 1.95 28.37
CA VAL A 961 -21.39 2.18 29.20
C VAL A 961 -20.64 3.39 28.65
N THR A 962 -20.33 4.34 29.51
CA THR A 962 -19.46 5.49 29.20
C THR A 962 -18.18 5.42 30.03
N TYR A 963 -17.03 5.48 29.36
CA TYR A 963 -15.72 5.70 29.97
C TYR A 963 -15.27 7.14 29.70
N ALA A 964 -14.86 7.85 30.74
CA ALA A 964 -14.19 9.14 30.60
C ALA A 964 -12.94 9.21 31.51
N GLY A 965 -11.92 9.95 31.09
CA GLY A 965 -10.68 10.09 31.86
C GLY A 965 -9.53 10.62 31.01
N ASP A 966 -8.32 10.65 31.56
CA ASP A 966 -7.12 11.04 30.83
C ASP A 966 -6.86 10.12 29.62
N ARG A 967 -6.56 10.70 28.46
CA ARG A 967 -6.37 10.04 27.14
C ARG A 967 -5.21 9.03 27.09
N ARG A 968 -4.42 8.92 28.16
CA ARG A 968 -3.39 7.89 28.37
C ARG A 968 -3.92 6.60 29.01
N LEU A 969 -5.08 6.64 29.67
CA LEU A 969 -5.72 5.46 30.25
C LEU A 969 -6.11 4.44 29.17
N VAL A 970 -6.01 3.16 29.52
CA VAL A 970 -6.31 2.03 28.63
C VAL A 970 -7.29 1.08 29.31
N VAL A 971 -8.45 0.84 28.72
CA VAL A 971 -9.35 -0.26 29.10
C VAL A 971 -8.84 -1.52 28.40
N LEU A 972 -8.64 -2.61 29.15
CA LEU A 972 -8.07 -3.87 28.67
C LEU A 972 -9.14 -4.95 28.51
N GLU A 973 -10.07 -5.06 29.46
CA GLU A 973 -11.17 -6.01 29.44
C GLU A 973 -12.44 -5.36 30.01
N THR A 974 -13.61 -5.75 29.49
CA THR A 974 -14.92 -5.52 30.14
C THR A 974 -15.73 -6.80 30.14
N ALA A 975 -16.07 -7.30 31.33
CA ALA A 975 -16.84 -8.52 31.52
C ALA A 975 -18.15 -8.24 32.29
N PHE A 976 -19.20 -8.99 31.96
CA PHE A 976 -20.48 -8.96 32.67
C PHE A 976 -20.70 -10.30 33.41
N LYS A 977 -21.27 -10.24 34.61
CA LYS A 977 -21.46 -11.36 35.55
C LYS A 977 -22.75 -11.21 36.34
#